data_AF-A0AAV0CR57-F1
#
_entry.id   AF-A0AAV0CR57-F1
#
_cell.length_a   1.000
_cell.length_b   1.000
_cell.length_c   1.000
_cell.angle_alpha   90.00
_cell.angle_beta   90.00
_cell.angle_gamma   90.00
#
_symmetry.space_group_name_H-M   'P 1'
#
loop_
_entity.id
_entity.type
_entity.pdbx_description
1 polymer ?
#
loop_
_entity_poly.entity_id
_entity_poly.type
_entity_poly.pdbx_seq_one_letter_code
_entity_poly.pdbx_strand_id
1 'polypeptide(L)'
;MLVQDRNSSPPESPRQSRFIRDKAASLPRTRFADTKNLDFSVWASENLYKILSFSLLILTVVGLFYLRNFADVTSTLLCMQTVQTKSIKTELPKINWKNIPAIRDSSSPFSNFRSEKWIVVSVSHYPSDSLEKLVRLKGWQVLAVGNSKTPKDWSLKGAIYLSLEMQAQLGFRVVDFLPYDSYVRKTVGYLFAIQHGAKKIFDVDDRTDVVDNDIGKHFDVELVGEASRQEVILQYSHENPNRTVVNPYIHFGQRSVWPRGLPLENVGDIGDEKFYTEVFSGRQFIQQGISNGLPDVDSIFYFTRKSGLEPFDIRFDDHAPKLALPQGIMVPVNSFNTIFQSSAFWGLMLPVSVSSMASDVLRGYWAQRMLWEIGGYVVVYPPTIYRYDRTEAYPFSEEKDLHVNVGKLIKFLISWRSHKNGLFEKILELSYAMAEEGFWTERDLEFTAAWLQDLLAIGYQQPRLMSLELDRPRANIGHGDKKEFVPQKLPSVHLGVEEIGTVNYEIGNLIKWRKNFGNIVLIMFCSGPVERTALEWRLLYGRIFKTVIILSGQKNSELAVEEGQLDYIYRFLPKMFDRYTSAEGFLFLQDDTILNYWNLLQADKSKLWITNQVSKSWTSASVDGSSEWLSKQAGLVKKTVDTMPVHFQVNYKASGENDRTLTLCESEVFYIPRPFVTDFTDLANLVGELEIHYKVAIPMFFMAMDSMKNFDPVLNSMVYKENQPNNSTFYSAEAPAVRPWTVSSEQEFIKLIKVMAAGDPLLMELV
;
A
#
# COMPACT_ATOMS: atom_id res chain seq x y z
N MET A 1 29.31 -14.10 -86.16
CA MET A 1 28.51 -14.85 -85.17
C MET A 1 29.44 -15.17 -84.02
N LEU A 2 28.98 -15.07 -82.77
CA LEU A 2 29.81 -14.73 -81.59
C LEU A 2 30.38 -13.29 -81.67
N VAL A 3 30.81 -12.69 -80.56
CA VAL A 3 30.08 -12.21 -79.34
C VAL A 3 31.07 -11.27 -78.63
N GLN A 4 30.58 -10.20 -78.00
CA GLN A 4 31.39 -8.97 -77.80
C GLN A 4 32.13 -8.89 -76.46
N ASP A 5 33.29 -8.23 -76.51
CA ASP A 5 34.19 -7.98 -75.39
C ASP A 5 34.19 -6.48 -74.97
N ARG A 6 34.80 -6.17 -73.82
CA ARG A 6 34.87 -4.84 -73.21
C ARG A 6 35.63 -3.82 -74.06
N ASN A 7 35.14 -2.58 -74.14
CA ASN A 7 36.01 -1.41 -73.95
C ASN A 7 35.29 -0.05 -73.72
N SER A 8 36.14 0.93 -73.39
CA SER A 8 35.96 2.37 -73.15
C SER A 8 34.88 3.19 -73.89
N SER A 9 34.33 4.14 -73.14
CA SER A 9 33.69 5.44 -73.49
C SER A 9 34.48 6.36 -74.47
N PRO A 10 33.98 7.56 -74.85
CA PRO A 10 32.70 7.96 -75.49
C PRO A 10 32.96 8.71 -76.83
N PRO A 11 31.94 9.31 -77.51
CA PRO A 11 31.90 10.78 -77.75
C PRO A 11 30.44 11.34 -77.77
N GLU A 12 30.05 12.58 -78.11
CA GLU A 12 30.63 13.91 -78.50
C GLU A 12 30.00 15.02 -77.57
N SER A 13 30.21 16.36 -77.60
CA SER A 13 30.65 17.39 -78.60
C SER A 13 29.56 17.78 -79.65
N PRO A 14 29.57 18.94 -80.38
CA PRO A 14 30.59 20.01 -80.46
C PRO A 14 30.12 21.48 -80.24
N ARG A 15 31.09 22.35 -79.86
CA ARG A 15 31.51 23.62 -80.53
C ARG A 15 32.40 24.44 -79.57
N GLN A 16 33.71 24.55 -79.83
CA GLN A 16 34.40 25.54 -80.70
C GLN A 16 34.44 26.99 -80.14
N SER A 17 35.52 27.81 -80.20
CA SER A 17 37.00 27.65 -80.10
C SER A 17 37.73 28.77 -80.89
N ARG A 18 38.65 29.52 -80.26
CA ARG A 18 39.85 30.20 -80.85
C ARG A 18 40.76 30.62 -79.67
N PHE A 19 42.01 30.12 -79.55
CA PHE A 19 43.27 30.60 -80.18
C PHE A 19 43.66 32.03 -79.72
N ILE A 20 44.92 32.40 -79.40
CA ILE A 20 46.29 31.88 -79.69
C ILE A 20 47.29 32.47 -78.61
N ARG A 21 48.57 32.07 -78.38
CA ARG A 21 49.34 30.79 -78.40
C ARG A 21 50.84 31.02 -78.03
N ASP A 22 51.46 30.11 -77.25
CA ASP A 22 52.92 29.79 -77.10
C ASP A 22 53.97 30.76 -76.45
N LYS A 23 54.74 30.17 -75.51
CA LYS A 23 56.20 30.30 -75.23
C LYS A 23 56.83 31.61 -74.69
N ALA A 24 58.04 31.47 -74.13
CA ALA A 24 58.73 32.43 -73.28
C ALA A 24 60.19 32.71 -73.69
N ALA A 25 60.71 33.91 -73.40
CA ALA A 25 62.14 34.22 -73.24
C ALA A 25 62.40 35.61 -72.58
N SER A 26 63.63 35.78 -72.07
CA SER A 26 64.36 37.01 -71.66
C SER A 26 63.85 37.92 -70.51
N LEU A 27 64.80 38.26 -69.63
CA LEU A 27 64.78 39.36 -68.65
C LEU A 27 65.09 40.72 -69.31
N PRO A 28 64.73 41.85 -68.68
CA PRO A 28 65.82 42.66 -68.10
C PRO A 28 65.52 43.40 -66.77
N ARG A 29 66.57 43.51 -65.93
CA ARG A 29 66.92 44.61 -65.00
C ARG A 29 65.82 45.46 -64.32
N THR A 30 65.64 45.19 -63.03
CA THR A 30 65.83 46.15 -61.91
C THR A 30 65.68 47.66 -62.17
N ARG A 31 64.73 48.30 -61.47
CA ARG A 31 64.92 49.62 -60.81
C ARG A 31 64.07 49.69 -59.54
N PHE A 32 64.62 50.24 -58.46
CA PHE A 32 63.86 50.57 -57.25
C PHE A 32 63.01 51.83 -57.47
N ALA A 33 61.82 51.86 -56.88
CA ALA A 33 61.01 53.07 -56.69
C ALA A 33 60.06 52.87 -55.49
N ASP A 34 60.50 53.37 -54.34
CA ASP A 34 59.78 53.77 -53.11
C ASP A 34 58.46 53.10 -52.71
N THR A 35 58.48 52.54 -51.50
CA THR A 35 57.29 52.10 -50.76
C THR A 35 56.33 53.24 -50.48
N LYS A 36 55.04 53.04 -50.78
CA LYS A 36 53.93 53.71 -50.07
C LYS A 36 53.25 52.69 -49.16
N ASN A 37 52.93 53.12 -47.94
CA ASN A 37 52.30 52.27 -46.93
C ASN A 37 50.97 51.71 -47.45
N LEU A 38 50.80 50.38 -47.37
CA LEU A 38 49.50 49.76 -47.61
C LEU A 38 48.65 49.91 -46.35
N ASP A 39 47.48 50.52 -46.55
CA ASP A 39 46.57 50.94 -45.49
C ASP A 39 45.90 49.72 -44.84
N PHE A 40 45.99 49.63 -43.51
CA PHE A 40 45.41 48.53 -42.73
C PHE A 40 43.89 48.45 -42.87
N SER A 41 43.22 49.58 -43.14
CA SER A 41 41.77 49.62 -43.38
C SER A 41 41.36 48.84 -44.64
N VAL A 42 42.17 48.90 -45.71
CA VAL A 42 41.90 48.18 -46.96
C VAL A 42 42.00 46.67 -46.73
N TRP A 43 43.11 46.20 -46.13
CA TRP A 43 43.30 44.79 -45.81
C TRP A 43 42.21 44.24 -44.88
N ALA A 44 41.82 45.02 -43.86
CA ALA A 44 40.75 44.67 -42.94
C ALA A 44 39.38 44.61 -43.64
N SER A 45 39.10 45.50 -44.61
CA SER A 45 37.85 45.49 -45.37
C SER A 45 37.71 44.27 -46.29
N GLU A 46 38.75 43.88 -47.02
CA GLU A 46 38.72 42.70 -47.89
C GLU A 46 38.61 41.38 -47.11
N ASN A 47 39.17 41.34 -45.90
CA ASN A 47 39.16 40.15 -45.06
C ASN A 47 38.09 40.20 -43.95
N LEU A 48 37.20 41.19 -43.96
CA LEU A 48 36.20 41.42 -42.90
C LEU A 48 35.33 40.18 -42.63
N TYR A 49 34.90 39.49 -43.68
CA TYR A 49 34.14 38.23 -43.59
C TYR A 49 34.93 37.10 -42.90
N LYS A 50 36.24 36.99 -43.18
CA LYS A 50 37.12 36.00 -42.53
C LYS A 50 37.34 36.37 -41.07
N ILE A 51 37.53 37.65 -40.77
CA ILE A 51 37.70 38.16 -39.39
C ILE A 51 36.41 37.96 -38.57
N LEU A 52 35.24 38.18 -39.17
CA LEU A 52 33.94 37.92 -38.54
C LEU A 52 33.67 36.42 -38.32
N SER A 53 34.03 35.55 -39.27
CA SER A 53 33.87 34.11 -39.08
C SER A 53 34.88 33.52 -38.07
N PHE A 54 36.12 34.02 -38.03
CA PHE A 54 37.09 33.62 -36.99
C PHE A 54 36.70 34.15 -35.61
N SER A 55 36.20 35.39 -35.50
CA SER A 55 35.76 35.93 -34.21
C SER A 55 34.47 35.26 -33.72
N LEU A 56 33.55 34.86 -34.60
CA LEU A 56 32.39 34.03 -34.26
C LEU A 56 32.80 32.61 -33.80
N LEU A 57 33.82 32.01 -34.44
CA LEU A 57 34.39 30.74 -34.01
C LEU A 57 35.03 30.85 -32.61
N ILE A 58 35.80 31.93 -32.37
CA ILE A 58 36.39 32.21 -31.05
C ILE A 58 35.30 32.46 -30.01
N LEU A 59 34.26 33.24 -30.33
CA LEU A 59 33.12 33.49 -29.44
C LEU A 59 32.32 32.23 -29.11
N THR A 60 32.14 31.31 -30.05
CA THR A 60 31.46 30.03 -29.80
C THR A 60 32.33 29.05 -29.02
N VAL A 61 33.65 28.99 -29.26
CA VAL A 61 34.58 28.21 -28.44
C VAL A 61 34.69 28.78 -27.02
N VAL A 62 34.82 30.10 -26.86
CA VAL A 62 34.82 30.79 -25.56
C VAL A 62 33.48 30.61 -24.87
N GLY A 63 32.35 30.69 -25.59
CA GLY A 63 31.02 30.42 -25.08
C GLY A 63 30.84 28.98 -24.60
N LEU A 64 31.37 27.99 -25.33
CA LEU A 64 31.39 26.58 -24.90
C LEU A 64 32.29 26.35 -23.69
N PHE A 65 33.44 27.02 -23.59
CA PHE A 65 34.27 27.00 -22.38
C PHE A 65 33.57 27.71 -21.20
N TYR A 66 32.86 28.81 -21.44
CA TYR A 66 32.07 29.49 -20.41
C TYR A 66 30.91 28.61 -19.93
N LEU A 67 30.17 27.95 -20.84
CA LEU A 67 29.09 27.03 -20.51
C LEU A 67 29.59 25.76 -19.81
N ARG A 68 30.74 25.21 -20.22
CA ARG A 68 31.36 24.06 -19.55
C ARG A 68 31.87 24.43 -18.15
N ASN A 69 32.54 25.57 -18.02
CA ASN A 69 32.90 26.09 -16.71
C ASN A 69 31.65 26.44 -15.88
N PHE A 70 30.56 26.92 -16.48
CA PHE A 70 29.27 27.09 -15.80
C PHE A 70 28.58 25.78 -15.44
N ALA A 71 28.90 24.63 -16.06
CA ALA A 71 28.40 23.33 -15.62
C ALA A 71 29.10 22.88 -14.32
N ASP A 72 30.44 22.99 -14.25
CA ASP A 72 31.20 22.74 -13.02
C ASP A 72 30.97 23.83 -11.94
N VAL A 73 30.72 25.07 -12.36
CA VAL A 73 30.39 26.19 -11.46
C VAL A 73 28.92 26.17 -11.05
N THR A 74 27.98 25.56 -11.78
CA THR A 74 26.61 25.34 -11.25
C THR A 74 26.53 24.12 -10.36
N SER A 75 27.25 23.03 -10.62
CA SER A 75 27.35 21.91 -9.67
C SER A 75 28.01 22.34 -8.36
N THR A 76 29.06 23.19 -8.42
CA THR A 76 29.68 23.75 -7.21
C THR A 76 28.94 24.96 -6.62
N LEU A 77 28.20 25.78 -7.38
CA LEU A 77 27.32 26.82 -6.82
C LEU A 77 26.07 26.23 -6.16
N LEU A 78 25.48 25.16 -6.69
CA LEU A 78 24.39 24.47 -6.02
C LEU A 78 24.87 23.85 -4.69
N CYS A 79 26.14 23.45 -4.61
CA CYS A 79 26.79 22.99 -3.37
C CYS A 79 27.19 24.15 -2.43
N MET A 80 27.57 25.32 -2.96
CA MET A 80 27.97 26.50 -2.18
C MET A 80 26.81 27.39 -1.72
N GLN A 81 25.68 27.40 -2.45
CA GLN A 81 24.46 28.09 -2.02
C GLN A 81 23.85 27.47 -0.75
N THR A 82 24.07 26.17 -0.52
CA THR A 82 23.80 25.49 0.75
C THR A 82 24.81 25.79 1.88
N VAL A 83 25.85 26.60 1.63
CA VAL A 83 26.96 26.85 2.58
C VAL A 83 27.22 28.35 2.83
N GLN A 84 26.68 29.26 2.01
CA GLN A 84 26.86 30.71 2.17
C GLN A 84 25.57 31.53 2.37
N THR A 85 24.60 30.97 3.12
CA THR A 85 23.67 31.83 3.86
C THR A 85 24.45 32.56 4.95
N LYS A 86 24.80 33.84 4.74
CA LYS A 86 25.36 34.66 5.81
C LYS A 86 24.32 34.74 6.94
N SER A 87 24.70 34.25 8.12
CA SER A 87 23.91 34.34 9.35
C SER A 87 23.69 35.80 9.76
N ILE A 88 22.71 36.46 9.15
CA ILE A 88 21.88 37.42 9.87
C ILE A 88 21.30 36.63 11.04
N LYS A 89 21.58 37.06 12.27
CA LYS A 89 20.88 36.50 13.42
C LYS A 89 19.46 37.02 13.37
N THR A 90 18.52 36.16 13.04
CA THR A 90 17.10 36.41 13.22
C THR A 90 16.86 36.87 14.67
N GLU A 91 16.14 37.98 14.87
CA GLU A 91 15.80 38.46 16.22
C GLU A 91 14.35 38.13 16.57
N LEU A 92 14.11 37.61 17.78
CA LEU A 92 12.76 37.33 18.26
C LEU A 92 11.93 38.64 18.39
N PRO A 93 10.79 38.78 17.69
CA PRO A 93 9.99 40.01 17.72
C PRO A 93 9.48 40.37 19.12
N LYS A 94 9.80 41.59 19.57
CA LYS A 94 9.46 42.10 20.92
C LYS A 94 8.07 42.75 20.94
N ILE A 95 7.03 41.91 20.95
CA ILE A 95 5.62 42.35 20.91
C ILE A 95 5.11 42.72 22.31
N ASN A 96 4.47 43.90 22.45
CA ASN A 96 3.76 44.27 23.67
C ASN A 96 2.31 43.76 23.64
N TRP A 97 2.11 42.50 24.03
CA TRP A 97 0.80 41.82 24.05
C TRP A 97 -0.32 42.56 24.81
N LYS A 98 0.00 43.52 25.69
CA LYS A 98 -0.98 44.31 26.46
C LYS A 98 -1.46 45.58 25.76
N ASN A 99 -0.81 45.99 24.66
CA ASN A 99 -1.10 47.26 23.99
C ASN A 99 -1.05 47.09 22.45
N ILE A 100 -2.01 46.32 21.92
CA ILE A 100 -2.18 46.10 20.48
C ILE A 100 -3.40 46.91 20.02
N PRO A 101 -3.25 47.84 19.05
CA PRO A 101 -4.38 48.58 18.50
C PRO A 101 -5.42 47.66 17.89
N ALA A 102 -6.68 47.84 18.30
CA ALA A 102 -7.81 47.05 17.83
C ALA A 102 -8.19 47.41 16.38
N ILE A 103 -8.50 46.40 15.58
CA ILE A 103 -8.93 46.53 14.18
C ILE A 103 -10.42 46.21 14.12
N ARG A 104 -11.19 47.09 13.48
CA ARG A 104 -12.63 46.94 13.26
C ARG A 104 -12.92 47.14 11.78
N ASP A 105 -13.68 46.23 11.19
CA ASP A 105 -14.28 46.49 9.89
C ASP A 105 -15.29 47.65 10.00
N SER A 106 -14.95 48.75 9.33
CA SER A 106 -15.78 49.92 9.10
C SER A 106 -15.80 50.36 7.63
N SER A 107 -15.07 49.64 6.77
CA SER A 107 -14.90 49.92 5.34
C SER A 107 -15.73 48.99 4.47
N SER A 108 -16.00 47.77 4.93
CA SER A 108 -16.73 46.76 4.16
C SER A 108 -18.26 46.89 4.28
N PRO A 109 -19.01 46.55 3.21
CA PRO A 109 -20.47 46.47 3.25
C PRO A 109 -20.99 45.35 4.17
N PHE A 110 -20.11 44.48 4.67
CA PHE A 110 -20.44 43.36 5.55
C PHE A 110 -20.11 43.65 7.03
N SER A 111 -19.66 44.86 7.37
CA SER A 111 -19.27 45.30 8.73
C SER A 111 -20.27 44.97 9.85
N ASN A 112 -21.58 44.91 9.54
CA ASN A 112 -22.64 44.51 10.47
C ASN A 112 -23.04 43.02 10.41
N PHE A 113 -22.60 42.26 9.41
CA PHE A 113 -22.91 40.83 9.26
C PHE A 113 -22.18 39.98 10.30
N ARG A 114 -22.88 39.02 10.93
CA ARG A 114 -22.30 38.06 11.88
C ARG A 114 -22.79 36.64 11.61
N SER A 115 -21.90 35.65 11.76
CA SER A 115 -22.23 34.22 11.73
C SER A 115 -21.27 33.46 12.65
N GLU A 116 -21.74 32.36 13.26
CA GLU A 116 -20.89 31.46 14.05
C GLU A 116 -20.22 30.36 13.23
N LYS A 117 -20.69 30.11 12.00
CA LYS A 117 -20.30 28.98 11.15
C LYS A 117 -19.94 29.48 9.75
N TRP A 118 -18.69 29.28 9.36
CA TRP A 118 -18.10 29.82 8.14
C TRP A 118 -17.41 28.74 7.31
N ILE A 119 -17.50 28.86 5.99
CA ILE A 119 -16.76 28.05 5.01
C ILE A 119 -15.83 29.00 4.28
N VAL A 120 -14.52 28.81 4.37
CA VAL A 120 -13.53 29.74 3.82
C VAL A 120 -12.79 29.10 2.65
N VAL A 121 -12.92 29.71 1.47
CA VAL A 121 -12.49 29.17 0.18
C VAL A 121 -11.62 30.21 -0.54
N SER A 122 -10.53 29.79 -1.19
CA SER A 122 -9.83 30.63 -2.16
C SER A 122 -10.41 30.38 -3.54
N VAL A 123 -10.68 31.44 -4.31
CA VAL A 123 -11.25 31.32 -5.66
C VAL A 123 -10.32 31.91 -6.71
N SER A 124 -9.89 31.11 -7.69
CA SER A 124 -9.03 31.56 -8.79
C SER A 124 -9.77 31.74 -10.12
N HIS A 125 -11.01 31.25 -10.21
CA HIS A 125 -11.81 31.16 -11.43
C HIS A 125 -13.25 31.61 -11.14
N TYR A 126 -14.12 31.62 -12.16
CA TYR A 126 -15.57 31.78 -11.96
C TYR A 126 -16.15 30.67 -11.04
N PRO A 127 -17.30 30.90 -10.38
CA PRO A 127 -17.93 29.91 -9.51
C PRO A 127 -18.11 28.53 -10.16
N SER A 128 -17.79 27.48 -9.40
CA SER A 128 -17.97 26.09 -9.80
C SER A 128 -19.31 25.52 -9.30
N ASP A 129 -19.78 24.43 -9.90
CA ASP A 129 -20.95 23.68 -9.41
C ASP A 129 -20.82 23.29 -7.93
N SER A 130 -19.59 22.95 -7.49
CA SER A 130 -19.29 22.59 -6.11
C SER A 130 -19.39 23.80 -5.18
N LEU A 131 -18.86 24.96 -5.58
CA LEU A 131 -18.98 26.19 -4.80
C LEU A 131 -20.44 26.68 -4.73
N GLU A 132 -21.23 26.49 -5.79
CA GLU A 132 -22.68 26.69 -5.76
C GLU A 132 -23.40 25.79 -4.75
N LYS A 133 -22.97 24.52 -4.59
CA LYS A 133 -23.50 23.63 -3.54
C LYS A 133 -23.10 24.10 -2.15
N LEU A 134 -21.84 24.50 -1.94
CA LEU A 134 -21.35 25.02 -0.66
C LEU A 134 -22.20 26.21 -0.16
N VAL A 135 -22.61 27.12 -1.05
CA VAL A 135 -23.48 28.27 -0.71
C VAL A 135 -24.92 27.86 -0.34
N ARG A 136 -25.36 26.66 -0.71
CA ARG A 136 -26.70 26.13 -0.39
C ARG A 136 -26.73 25.37 0.96
N LEU A 137 -25.58 25.19 1.63
CA LEU A 137 -25.48 24.51 2.92
C LEU A 137 -26.12 25.35 4.04
N LYS A 138 -27.16 24.81 4.67
CA LYS A 138 -27.97 25.55 5.64
C LYS A 138 -27.17 25.88 6.91
N GLY A 139 -27.24 27.14 7.34
CA GLY A 139 -26.63 27.60 8.59
C GLY A 139 -25.12 27.82 8.53
N TRP A 140 -24.51 27.81 7.35
CA TRP A 140 -23.11 28.15 7.11
C TRP A 140 -23.00 29.37 6.19
N GLN A 141 -22.03 30.25 6.44
CA GLN A 141 -21.71 31.37 5.53
C GLN A 141 -20.47 31.05 4.71
N VAL A 142 -20.59 31.05 3.38
CA VAL A 142 -19.43 30.93 2.47
C VAL A 142 -18.71 32.27 2.36
N LEU A 143 -17.39 32.23 2.46
CA LEU A 143 -16.46 33.35 2.29
C LEU A 143 -15.45 32.98 1.21
N ALA A 144 -15.62 33.59 0.03
CA ALA A 144 -14.73 33.44 -1.12
C ALA A 144 -13.65 34.52 -1.07
N VAL A 145 -12.39 34.10 -1.03
CA VAL A 145 -11.21 34.98 -0.98
C VAL A 145 -10.55 35.01 -2.35
N GLY A 146 -10.50 36.19 -2.96
CA GLY A 146 -9.89 36.40 -4.27
C GLY A 146 -8.35 36.46 -4.23
N ASN A 147 -7.75 36.21 -5.38
CA ASN A 147 -6.34 36.36 -5.69
C ASN A 147 -6.20 37.06 -7.07
N SER A 148 -4.99 37.26 -7.58
CA SER A 148 -4.80 37.99 -8.85
C SER A 148 -5.25 37.25 -10.13
N LYS A 149 -5.68 35.98 -10.03
CA LYS A 149 -6.31 35.26 -11.16
C LYS A 149 -7.84 35.39 -11.17
N THR A 150 -8.47 35.73 -10.04
CA THR A 150 -9.94 35.81 -9.93
C THR A 150 -10.51 36.85 -10.91
N PRO A 151 -11.58 36.52 -11.66
CA PRO A 151 -12.29 37.48 -12.51
C PRO A 151 -12.71 38.76 -11.76
N LYS A 152 -12.66 39.91 -12.44
CA LYS A 152 -12.98 41.21 -11.82
C LYS A 152 -14.48 41.41 -11.56
N ASP A 153 -15.30 40.70 -12.31
CA ASP A 153 -16.75 40.61 -12.26
C ASP A 153 -17.25 39.38 -11.48
N TRP A 154 -16.33 38.68 -10.77
CA TRP A 154 -16.66 37.52 -9.95
C TRP A 154 -17.76 37.85 -8.93
N SER A 155 -18.85 37.08 -8.98
CA SER A 155 -19.94 37.19 -8.03
C SER A 155 -20.66 35.85 -7.87
N LEU A 156 -21.12 35.56 -6.65
CA LEU A 156 -21.91 34.37 -6.34
C LEU A 156 -22.94 34.72 -5.26
N LYS A 157 -24.23 34.59 -5.60
CA LYS A 157 -25.33 35.00 -4.71
C LYS A 157 -25.38 34.10 -3.46
N GLY A 158 -25.03 34.68 -2.31
CA GLY A 158 -25.04 34.02 -1.01
C GLY A 158 -23.64 33.78 -0.44
N ALA A 159 -22.59 33.90 -1.25
CA ALA A 159 -21.22 34.02 -0.75
C ALA A 159 -20.90 35.49 -0.38
N ILE A 160 -20.05 35.68 0.62
CA ILE A 160 -19.31 36.93 0.82
C ILE A 160 -18.03 36.81 -0.01
N TYR A 161 -17.72 37.84 -0.80
CA TYR A 161 -16.50 37.90 -1.61
C TYR A 161 -15.53 38.96 -1.08
N LEU A 162 -14.26 38.61 -0.93
CA LEU A 162 -13.17 39.54 -0.59
C LEU A 162 -12.21 39.65 -1.77
N SER A 163 -12.35 40.71 -2.58
CA SER A 163 -11.38 41.04 -3.64
C SER A 163 -10.04 41.50 -3.06
N LEU A 164 -8.99 41.63 -3.88
CA LEU A 164 -7.67 42.10 -3.43
C LEU A 164 -7.72 43.51 -2.84
N GLU A 165 -8.49 44.41 -3.45
CA GLU A 165 -8.70 45.79 -2.99
C GLU A 165 -9.42 45.80 -1.63
N MET A 166 -10.40 44.91 -1.48
CA MET A 166 -11.17 44.76 -0.25
C MET A 166 -10.33 44.18 0.88
N GLN A 167 -9.49 43.18 0.60
CA GLN A 167 -8.53 42.62 1.57
C GLN A 167 -7.58 43.71 2.11
N ALA A 168 -7.09 44.61 1.26
CA ALA A 168 -6.25 45.74 1.67
C ALA A 168 -7.00 46.78 2.53
N GLN A 169 -8.31 46.93 2.37
CA GLN A 169 -9.13 47.88 3.12
C GLN A 169 -9.55 47.41 4.53
N LEU A 170 -9.26 46.16 4.90
CA LEU A 170 -9.55 45.61 6.24
C LEU A 170 -8.50 45.99 7.30
N GLY A 171 -7.32 46.47 6.88
CA GLY A 171 -6.28 46.97 7.79
C GLY A 171 -5.53 45.90 8.61
N PHE A 172 -5.64 44.61 8.25
CA PHE A 172 -4.87 43.53 8.87
C PHE A 172 -3.39 43.58 8.46
N ARG A 173 -2.49 43.44 9.43
CA ARG A 173 -1.02 43.45 9.25
C ARG A 173 -0.52 42.31 8.38
N VAL A 174 -1.21 41.17 8.38
CA VAL A 174 -0.85 40.02 7.53
C VAL A 174 -0.93 40.30 6.02
N VAL A 175 -1.67 41.33 5.58
CA VAL A 175 -1.90 41.59 4.14
C VAL A 175 -0.60 41.90 3.41
N ASP A 176 0.31 42.64 4.04
CA ASP A 176 1.59 43.09 3.46
C ASP A 176 2.54 41.93 3.12
N PHE A 177 2.36 40.78 3.77
CA PHE A 177 3.18 39.58 3.58
C PHE A 177 2.66 38.66 2.47
N LEU A 178 1.40 38.79 2.05
CA LEU A 178 0.71 37.78 1.24
C LEU A 178 0.99 37.92 -0.27
N PRO A 179 1.47 36.87 -0.96
CA PRO A 179 1.62 36.90 -2.41
C PRO A 179 0.26 37.11 -3.11
N TYR A 180 0.26 37.83 -4.24
CA TYR A 180 -0.98 38.16 -4.97
C TYR A 180 -1.67 36.93 -5.59
N ASP A 181 -0.89 35.95 -6.04
CA ASP A 181 -1.33 34.73 -6.72
C ASP A 181 -1.12 33.49 -5.83
N SER A 182 -1.92 33.32 -4.77
CA SER A 182 -1.89 32.12 -3.93
C SER A 182 -3.18 31.95 -3.11
N TYR A 183 -3.53 30.69 -2.81
CA TYR A 183 -4.61 30.36 -1.88
C TYR A 183 -4.27 30.71 -0.43
N VAL A 184 -3.00 30.94 -0.10
CA VAL A 184 -2.51 31.35 1.23
C VAL A 184 -3.19 32.64 1.72
N ARG A 185 -3.77 33.43 0.79
CA ARG A 185 -4.68 34.55 1.10
C ARG A 185 -5.91 34.17 1.91
N LYS A 186 -6.31 32.90 2.01
CA LYS A 186 -7.33 32.43 2.97
C LYS A 186 -7.06 32.91 4.41
N THR A 187 -5.80 33.19 4.77
CA THR A 187 -5.41 33.86 6.04
C THR A 187 -6.21 35.14 6.33
N VAL A 188 -6.47 35.99 5.33
CA VAL A 188 -7.33 37.19 5.49
C VAL A 188 -8.79 36.81 5.70
N GLY A 189 -9.26 35.79 4.98
CA GLY A 189 -10.61 35.24 5.17
C GLY A 189 -10.83 34.68 6.57
N TYR A 190 -9.82 34.04 7.16
CA TYR A 190 -9.87 33.56 8.55
C TYR A 190 -10.02 34.72 9.53
N LEU A 191 -9.19 35.77 9.45
CA LEU A 191 -9.32 36.96 10.30
C LEU A 191 -10.69 37.63 10.15
N PHE A 192 -11.16 37.79 8.91
CA PHE A 192 -12.49 38.34 8.63
C PHE A 192 -13.61 37.49 9.25
N ALA A 193 -13.60 36.17 9.07
CA ALA A 193 -14.60 35.28 9.68
C ALA A 193 -14.58 35.38 11.21
N ILE A 194 -13.40 35.40 11.84
CA ILE A 194 -13.23 35.55 13.30
C ILE A 194 -13.78 36.90 13.79
N GLN A 195 -13.41 37.99 13.13
CA GLN A 195 -13.89 39.35 13.44
C GLN A 195 -15.43 39.47 13.29
N HIS A 196 -16.01 38.69 12.37
CA HIS A 196 -17.45 38.61 12.12
C HIS A 196 -18.13 37.46 12.91
N GLY A 197 -17.50 36.99 13.99
CA GLY A 197 -18.14 36.18 15.03
C GLY A 197 -18.02 34.66 14.88
N ALA A 198 -17.13 34.17 14.01
CA ALA A 198 -16.94 32.72 13.83
C ALA A 198 -16.66 31.99 15.16
N LYS A 199 -17.25 30.81 15.31
CA LYS A 199 -16.87 29.80 16.30
C LYS A 199 -16.38 28.50 15.64
N LYS A 200 -16.79 28.25 14.39
CA LYS A 200 -16.31 27.15 13.54
C LYS A 200 -15.98 27.68 12.14
N ILE A 201 -14.82 27.29 11.63
CA ILE A 201 -14.35 27.58 10.27
C ILE A 201 -14.08 26.25 9.58
N PHE A 202 -14.73 26.01 8.44
CA PHE A 202 -14.43 24.92 7.53
C PHE A 202 -13.45 25.44 6.45
N ASP A 203 -12.23 24.91 6.47
CA ASP A 203 -11.10 25.23 5.60
C ASP A 203 -11.10 24.23 4.42
N VAL A 204 -11.57 24.68 3.25
CA VAL A 204 -11.91 23.84 2.09
C VAL A 204 -11.49 24.48 0.75
N ASP A 205 -11.50 23.73 -0.36
CA ASP A 205 -11.26 24.24 -1.72
C ASP A 205 -12.55 24.51 -2.52
N ASP A 206 -12.42 25.00 -3.76
CA ASP A 206 -13.53 25.36 -4.65
C ASP A 206 -14.00 24.21 -5.58
N ARG A 207 -13.62 22.95 -5.31
CA ARG A 207 -13.80 21.79 -6.22
C ARG A 207 -14.41 20.56 -5.53
N THR A 208 -15.05 20.75 -4.39
CA THR A 208 -15.45 19.67 -3.47
C THR A 208 -16.93 19.70 -3.13
N ASP A 209 -17.57 18.54 -3.21
CA ASP A 209 -18.97 18.33 -2.86
C ASP A 209 -19.06 17.74 -1.45
N VAL A 210 -19.78 18.37 -0.52
CA VAL A 210 -19.98 17.84 0.84
C VAL A 210 -20.96 16.67 0.81
N VAL A 211 -20.60 15.52 1.42
CA VAL A 211 -21.44 14.33 1.48
C VAL A 211 -22.76 14.64 2.19
N ASP A 212 -23.86 14.12 1.66
CA ASP A 212 -25.25 14.42 2.05
C ASP A 212 -25.66 15.91 2.03
N ASN A 213 -24.78 16.83 1.64
CA ASN A 213 -24.94 18.28 1.79
C ASN A 213 -25.16 18.72 3.26
N ASP A 214 -24.57 18.03 4.23
CA ASP A 214 -24.61 18.45 5.66
C ASP A 214 -23.29 18.19 6.40
N ILE A 215 -22.51 19.26 6.58
CA ILE A 215 -21.28 19.27 7.37
C ILE A 215 -21.53 18.78 8.82
N GLY A 216 -22.69 19.11 9.40
CA GLY A 216 -23.08 18.74 10.76
C GLY A 216 -23.54 17.29 10.91
N LYS A 217 -23.78 16.55 9.83
CA LYS A 217 -23.97 15.10 9.87
C LYS A 217 -22.65 14.40 10.16
N HIS A 218 -21.61 14.76 9.40
CA HIS A 218 -20.32 14.06 9.34
C HIS A 218 -19.29 14.55 10.37
N PHE A 219 -19.21 15.86 10.64
CA PHE A 219 -18.27 16.44 11.61
C PHE A 219 -18.92 16.79 12.96
N ASP A 220 -18.11 16.83 14.04
CA ASP A 220 -18.58 17.26 15.36
C ASP A 220 -18.52 18.79 15.48
N VAL A 221 -19.50 19.44 14.87
CA VAL A 221 -19.60 20.91 14.82
C VAL A 221 -19.83 21.52 16.21
N GLU A 222 -20.51 20.82 17.12
CA GLU A 222 -20.71 21.24 18.52
C GLU A 222 -20.00 20.29 19.49
N LEU A 223 -19.02 20.81 20.24
CA LEU A 223 -18.17 20.01 21.14
C LEU A 223 -18.55 20.09 22.62
N VAL A 224 -19.46 20.99 23.00
CA VAL A 224 -19.88 21.23 24.39
C VAL A 224 -21.37 21.55 24.44
N GLY A 225 -22.06 21.06 25.47
CA GLY A 225 -23.49 21.31 25.72
C GLY A 225 -24.40 20.17 25.25
N GLU A 226 -25.71 20.36 25.37
CA GLU A 226 -26.72 19.32 25.06
C GLU A 226 -26.68 18.85 23.59
N ALA A 227 -26.17 19.69 22.68
CA ALA A 227 -26.00 19.37 21.27
C ALA A 227 -24.69 18.62 20.94
N SER A 228 -23.79 18.39 21.92
CA SER A 228 -22.53 17.70 21.65
C SER A 228 -22.69 16.19 21.72
N ARG A 229 -22.23 15.49 20.67
CA ARG A 229 -22.19 14.03 20.66
C ARG A 229 -21.12 13.55 21.64
N GLN A 230 -21.53 13.12 22.84
CA GLN A 230 -20.65 12.54 23.86
C GLN A 230 -20.25 11.09 23.53
N GLU A 231 -19.85 10.88 22.27
CA GLU A 231 -19.37 9.62 21.75
C GLU A 231 -17.94 9.35 22.23
N VAL A 232 -17.62 8.07 22.37
CA VAL A 232 -16.25 7.59 22.52
C VAL A 232 -15.60 7.53 21.14
N ILE A 233 -14.38 8.05 21.02
CA ILE A 233 -13.61 8.14 19.79
C ILE A 233 -12.42 7.18 19.92
N LEU A 234 -12.14 6.38 18.88
CA LEU A 234 -10.95 5.52 18.90
C LEU A 234 -9.68 6.38 18.79
N GLN A 235 -8.62 5.98 19.49
CA GLN A 235 -7.33 6.65 19.49
C GLN A 235 -6.23 5.68 19.11
N TYR A 236 -5.28 6.10 18.25
CA TYR A 236 -4.10 5.30 17.92
C TYR A 236 -3.32 4.87 19.17
N SER A 237 -2.78 3.65 19.15
CA SER A 237 -1.95 3.15 20.24
C SER A 237 -0.67 3.97 20.43
N HIS A 238 -0.44 4.46 21.65
CA HIS A 238 0.81 5.10 22.06
C HIS A 238 1.84 4.13 22.67
N GLU A 239 1.65 2.82 22.53
CA GLU A 239 2.54 1.78 23.09
C GLU A 239 3.97 1.84 22.52
N ASN A 240 4.13 2.29 21.26
CA ASN A 240 5.43 2.48 20.63
C ASN A 240 5.84 3.97 20.64
N PRO A 241 6.78 4.42 21.51
CA PRO A 241 7.18 5.82 21.58
C PRO A 241 7.99 6.30 20.36
N ASN A 242 8.50 5.39 19.53
CA ASN A 242 9.27 5.74 18.32
C ASN A 242 8.37 6.04 17.11
N ARG A 243 7.06 5.74 17.19
CA ARG A 243 6.09 6.00 16.12
C ARG A 243 5.56 7.43 16.26
N THR A 244 6.16 8.36 15.53
CA THR A 244 5.89 9.80 15.63
C THR A 244 4.87 10.33 14.61
N VAL A 245 4.58 9.55 13.57
CA VAL A 245 3.68 9.88 12.47
C VAL A 245 2.95 8.62 12.00
N VAL A 246 1.76 8.79 11.41
CA VAL A 246 0.92 7.69 10.91
C VAL A 246 0.28 8.04 9.56
N ASN A 247 0.06 7.02 8.73
CA ASN A 247 -0.87 7.12 7.61
C ASN A 247 -2.30 6.83 8.11
N PRO A 248 -3.21 7.83 8.17
CA PRO A 248 -4.57 7.63 8.67
C PRO A 248 -5.42 6.78 7.70
N TYR A 249 -5.13 6.83 6.40
CA TYR A 249 -5.95 6.21 5.35
C TYR A 249 -6.07 4.68 5.50
N ILE A 250 -5.08 4.05 6.14
CA ILE A 250 -5.10 2.62 6.52
C ILE A 250 -6.32 2.29 7.40
N HIS A 251 -6.65 3.15 8.38
CA HIS A 251 -7.81 2.94 9.26
C HIS A 251 -9.15 3.08 8.52
N PHE A 252 -9.16 3.78 7.39
CA PHE A 252 -10.35 3.98 6.56
C PHE A 252 -10.30 3.08 5.30
N GLY A 253 -9.71 1.89 5.43
CA GLY A 253 -9.72 0.83 4.42
C GLY A 253 -8.66 0.92 3.32
N GLN A 254 -7.99 2.07 3.15
CA GLN A 254 -7.07 2.33 2.03
C GLN A 254 -5.60 2.24 2.45
N ARG A 255 -5.04 1.03 2.32
CA ARG A 255 -3.65 0.72 2.73
C ARG A 255 -2.58 1.20 1.76
N SER A 256 -2.91 1.38 0.47
CA SER A 256 -1.95 1.76 -0.57
C SER A 256 -1.85 3.27 -0.81
N VAL A 257 -2.76 4.04 -0.22
CA VAL A 257 -2.92 5.48 -0.41
C VAL A 257 -2.38 6.19 0.82
N TRP A 258 -1.67 7.29 0.65
CA TRP A 258 -1.15 8.10 1.74
C TRP A 258 -1.47 9.59 1.53
N PRO A 259 -1.68 10.36 2.61
CA PRO A 259 -1.92 11.80 2.50
C PRO A 259 -0.66 12.55 2.06
N ARG A 260 -0.86 13.62 1.29
CA ARG A 260 0.20 14.58 0.92
C ARG A 260 0.93 15.07 2.17
N GLY A 261 2.25 14.96 2.17
CA GLY A 261 3.08 15.39 3.30
C GLY A 261 3.22 14.37 4.44
N LEU A 262 2.86 13.10 4.23
CA LEU A 262 3.44 11.99 4.99
C LEU A 262 4.93 11.87 4.61
N PRO A 263 5.87 11.65 5.55
CA PRO A 263 7.27 11.40 5.19
C PRO A 263 7.41 10.15 4.32
N LEU A 264 8.20 10.22 3.25
CA LEU A 264 8.35 9.10 2.31
C LEU A 264 8.97 7.86 2.97
N GLU A 265 9.78 8.03 4.04
CA GLU A 265 10.28 6.90 4.83
C GLU A 265 9.18 6.13 5.59
N ASN A 266 7.97 6.71 5.73
CA ASN A 266 6.82 6.11 6.40
C ASN A 266 5.75 5.56 5.44
N VAL A 267 5.82 5.85 4.14
CA VAL A 267 4.84 5.39 3.13
C VAL A 267 4.77 3.86 3.03
N GLY A 268 5.87 3.16 3.34
CA GLY A 268 5.92 1.69 3.34
C GLY A 268 5.26 0.99 4.54
N ASP A 269 4.84 1.73 5.58
CA ASP A 269 4.18 1.16 6.76
C ASP A 269 2.69 0.92 6.50
N ILE A 270 2.38 -0.13 5.73
CA ILE A 270 1.03 -0.52 5.31
C ILE A 270 0.31 -1.47 6.31
N GLY A 271 0.84 -1.59 7.54
CA GLY A 271 0.35 -2.51 8.55
C GLY A 271 -0.96 -2.07 9.20
N ASP A 272 -1.85 -3.03 9.47
CA ASP A 272 -3.03 -2.79 10.30
C ASP A 272 -2.64 -2.43 11.74
N GLU A 273 -3.43 -1.56 12.37
CA GLU A 273 -3.29 -1.32 13.80
C GLU A 273 -3.74 -2.56 14.59
N LYS A 274 -2.89 -3.06 15.49
CA LYS A 274 -3.21 -4.25 16.30
C LYS A 274 -4.34 -4.00 17.29
N PHE A 275 -4.42 -2.78 17.81
CA PHE A 275 -5.47 -2.33 18.72
C PHE A 275 -5.46 -0.80 18.82
N TYR A 276 -6.63 -0.23 19.08
CA TYR A 276 -6.85 1.16 19.43
C TYR A 276 -7.05 1.30 20.94
N THR A 277 -6.97 2.53 21.42
CA THR A 277 -7.46 2.96 22.74
C THR A 277 -8.71 3.82 22.56
N GLU A 278 -9.32 4.30 23.64
CA GLU A 278 -10.55 5.10 23.62
C GLU A 278 -10.39 6.44 24.34
N VAL A 279 -10.95 7.51 23.76
CA VAL A 279 -11.02 8.84 24.38
C VAL A 279 -12.42 9.46 24.24
N PHE A 280 -12.82 10.25 25.24
CA PHE A 280 -14.08 11.00 25.19
C PHE A 280 -13.98 12.21 24.25
N SER A 281 -15.07 12.53 23.56
CA SER A 281 -15.19 13.72 22.73
C SER A 281 -15.15 15.04 23.53
N GLY A 282 -15.08 16.17 22.80
CA GLY A 282 -15.12 17.53 23.35
C GLY A 282 -13.81 18.33 23.19
N ARG A 283 -12.76 17.72 22.64
CA ARG A 283 -11.39 18.27 22.52
C ARG A 283 -10.78 18.18 21.13
N GLN A 284 -11.54 17.68 20.15
CA GLN A 284 -11.18 17.64 18.74
C GLN A 284 -11.27 19.04 18.08
N PHE A 285 -10.42 19.96 18.51
CA PHE A 285 -10.44 21.36 18.07
C PHE A 285 -9.99 21.54 16.61
N ILE A 286 -9.30 20.55 16.05
CA ILE A 286 -8.99 20.42 14.62
C ILE A 286 -9.55 19.07 14.16
N GLN A 287 -10.39 19.08 13.13
CA GLN A 287 -11.10 17.92 12.62
C GLN A 287 -10.85 17.81 11.11
N GLN A 288 -10.18 16.75 10.67
CA GLN A 288 -9.82 16.56 9.27
C GLN A 288 -10.70 15.46 8.66
N GLY A 289 -11.43 15.78 7.60
CA GLY A 289 -12.24 14.82 6.88
C GLY A 289 -11.46 14.13 5.76
N ILE A 290 -11.84 12.91 5.44
CA ILE A 290 -11.40 12.23 4.23
C ILE A 290 -12.26 12.65 3.04
N SER A 291 -11.67 12.61 1.84
CA SER A 291 -12.39 12.81 0.56
C SER A 291 -12.42 11.49 -0.21
N ASN A 292 -13.62 11.03 -0.54
CA ASN A 292 -13.79 10.05 -1.61
C ASN A 292 -13.49 10.71 -2.97
N GLY A 293 -13.27 9.92 -4.02
CA GLY A 293 -12.87 10.42 -5.34
C GLY A 293 -11.36 10.65 -5.43
N LEU A 294 -10.93 11.91 -5.48
CA LEU A 294 -9.52 12.31 -5.35
C LEU A 294 -9.22 12.81 -3.93
N PRO A 295 -8.69 11.96 -3.03
CA PRO A 295 -8.12 12.39 -1.75
C PRO A 295 -6.91 13.31 -1.94
N ASP A 296 -6.50 13.97 -0.84
CA ASP A 296 -5.34 14.85 -0.82
C ASP A 296 -4.04 14.03 -0.76
N VAL A 297 -3.51 13.73 -1.94
CA VAL A 297 -2.33 12.89 -2.18
C VAL A 297 -1.22 13.72 -2.82
N ASP A 298 0.05 13.33 -2.61
CA ASP A 298 1.18 14.03 -3.22
C ASP A 298 1.36 13.69 -4.71
N SER A 299 2.20 14.47 -5.39
CA SER A 299 2.53 14.28 -6.80
C SER A 299 3.20 12.93 -7.09
N ILE A 300 3.95 12.36 -6.14
CA ILE A 300 4.55 11.03 -6.31
C ILE A 300 3.45 9.98 -6.38
N PHE A 301 2.50 9.96 -5.45
CA PHE A 301 1.34 9.09 -5.52
C PHE A 301 0.59 9.31 -6.84
N TYR A 302 0.23 10.56 -7.16
CA TYR A 302 -0.59 10.84 -8.34
C TYR A 302 0.06 10.33 -9.63
N PHE A 303 1.32 10.69 -9.89
CA PHE A 303 2.01 10.29 -11.13
C PHE A 303 2.47 8.82 -11.14
N THR A 304 2.68 8.16 -9.98
CA THR A 304 3.07 6.74 -9.92
C THR A 304 1.90 5.76 -9.74
N ARG A 305 0.66 6.25 -9.58
CA ARG A 305 -0.54 5.42 -9.42
C ARG A 305 -1.61 5.62 -10.50
N LYS A 306 -1.59 6.72 -11.25
CA LYS A 306 -2.64 7.02 -12.24
C LYS A 306 -2.51 6.18 -13.50
N SER A 307 -3.56 5.41 -13.82
CA SER A 307 -3.66 4.60 -15.04
C SER A 307 -4.00 5.45 -16.27
N GLY A 308 -3.02 6.25 -16.73
CA GLY A 308 -3.14 7.06 -17.95
C GLY A 308 -4.23 8.13 -17.88
N LEU A 309 -5.31 7.95 -18.66
CA LEU A 309 -6.39 8.92 -18.81
C LEU A 309 -7.54 8.75 -17.82
N GLU A 310 -7.60 7.65 -17.07
CA GLU A 310 -8.73 7.40 -16.17
C GLU A 310 -8.65 8.30 -14.91
N PRO A 311 -9.76 8.95 -14.51
CA PRO A 311 -9.81 9.76 -13.29
C PRO A 311 -9.80 8.86 -12.05
N PHE A 312 -9.10 9.28 -10.99
CA PHE A 312 -9.19 8.57 -9.71
C PHE A 312 -10.61 8.67 -9.10
N ASP A 313 -11.18 7.52 -8.75
CA ASP A 313 -12.31 7.38 -7.83
C ASP A 313 -11.95 6.44 -6.66
N ILE A 314 -11.19 6.98 -5.70
CA ILE A 314 -10.75 6.27 -4.50
C ILE A 314 -11.89 6.28 -3.48
N ARG A 315 -12.20 5.10 -2.92
CA ARG A 315 -13.20 4.93 -1.85
C ARG A 315 -12.55 4.49 -0.56
N PHE A 316 -13.06 5.04 0.53
CA PHE A 316 -12.68 4.74 1.91
C PHE A 316 -13.87 4.16 2.67
N ASP A 317 -13.61 3.61 3.86
CA ASP A 317 -14.62 3.01 4.71
C ASP A 317 -15.54 4.09 5.35
N ASP A 318 -16.73 4.26 4.78
CA ASP A 318 -17.78 5.17 5.28
C ASP A 318 -18.38 4.73 6.64
N HIS A 319 -18.03 3.54 7.15
CA HIS A 319 -18.45 3.00 8.44
C HIS A 319 -17.33 2.98 9.50
N ALA A 320 -16.09 3.30 9.12
CA ALA A 320 -14.98 3.38 10.06
C ALA A 320 -15.20 4.54 11.08
N PRO A 321 -14.88 4.31 12.36
CA PRO A 321 -15.10 5.30 13.40
C PRO A 321 -14.17 6.52 13.26
N LYS A 322 -14.51 7.57 14.00
CA LYS A 322 -13.64 8.74 14.16
C LYS A 322 -12.35 8.33 14.87
N LEU A 323 -11.22 8.88 14.44
CA LEU A 323 -9.88 8.45 14.88
C LEU A 323 -9.04 9.62 15.41
N ALA A 324 -8.78 9.61 16.72
CA ALA A 324 -8.00 10.61 17.44
C ALA A 324 -6.48 10.32 17.40
N LEU A 325 -5.70 11.38 17.27
CA LEU A 325 -4.23 11.34 17.36
C LEU A 325 -3.82 11.60 18.83
N PRO A 326 -3.11 10.66 19.51
CA PRO A 326 -2.56 10.91 20.83
C PRO A 326 -1.39 11.91 20.76
N GLN A 327 -1.07 12.55 21.90
CA GLN A 327 0.11 13.43 22.00
C GLN A 327 1.37 12.71 21.53
N GLY A 328 2.17 13.35 20.67
CA GLY A 328 3.41 12.78 20.14
C GLY A 328 3.24 11.86 18.92
N ILE A 329 2.02 11.64 18.43
CA ILE A 329 1.76 11.13 17.08
C ILE A 329 1.13 12.27 16.26
N MET A 330 1.58 12.43 15.01
CA MET A 330 1.12 13.47 14.10
C MET A 330 0.59 12.90 12.77
N VAL A 331 -0.17 13.73 12.05
CA VAL A 331 -0.76 13.45 10.72
C VAL A 331 -0.66 14.71 9.82
N PRO A 332 -0.56 14.61 8.49
CA PRO A 332 -0.61 15.82 7.64
C PRO A 332 -2.02 16.42 7.64
N VAL A 333 -2.16 17.68 8.07
CA VAL A 333 -3.45 18.41 8.11
C VAL A 333 -3.48 19.47 7.00
N ASN A 334 -4.53 19.47 6.18
CA ASN A 334 -4.58 20.24 4.93
C ASN A 334 -5.58 21.42 4.95
N SER A 335 -5.45 22.33 3.98
CA SER A 335 -6.38 23.44 3.73
C SER A 335 -7.47 23.06 2.72
N PHE A 336 -7.91 21.81 2.78
CA PHE A 336 -8.73 21.17 1.76
C PHE A 336 -9.98 20.49 2.35
N ASN A 337 -9.92 19.94 3.56
CA ASN A 337 -11.09 19.36 4.23
C ASN A 337 -10.97 19.39 5.77
N THR A 338 -10.78 20.57 6.37
CA THR A 338 -10.51 20.67 7.82
C THR A 338 -11.44 21.65 8.53
N ILE A 339 -12.13 21.22 9.58
CA ILE A 339 -12.82 22.14 10.50
C ILE A 339 -11.89 22.52 11.65
N PHE A 340 -11.76 23.83 11.86
CA PHE A 340 -11.17 24.42 13.05
C PHE A 340 -12.30 24.95 13.96
N GLN A 341 -12.25 24.56 15.23
CA GLN A 341 -13.04 25.15 16.31
C GLN A 341 -12.33 26.39 16.84
N SER A 342 -13.07 27.31 17.47
CA SER A 342 -12.52 28.59 17.95
C SER A 342 -11.24 28.45 18.79
N SER A 343 -11.16 27.44 19.65
CA SER A 343 -9.98 27.16 20.48
C SER A 343 -8.68 26.90 19.71
N ALA A 344 -8.76 26.57 18.42
CA ALA A 344 -7.62 26.30 17.53
C ALA A 344 -7.45 27.34 16.41
N PHE A 345 -8.21 28.43 16.40
CA PHE A 345 -8.15 29.43 15.32
C PHE A 345 -6.78 30.06 15.15
N TRP A 346 -5.98 30.22 16.21
CA TRP A 346 -4.58 30.67 16.10
C TRP A 346 -3.73 29.77 15.19
N GLY A 347 -4.13 28.51 15.00
CA GLY A 347 -3.48 27.53 14.13
C GLY A 347 -3.86 27.63 12.65
N LEU A 348 -4.73 28.56 12.25
CA LEU A 348 -5.17 28.72 10.86
C LEU A 348 -4.15 29.41 9.93
N MET A 349 -3.09 30.05 10.48
CA MET A 349 -2.07 30.79 9.72
C MET A 349 -1.34 29.92 8.70
N LEU A 350 -1.33 30.34 7.43
CA LEU A 350 -0.68 29.62 6.33
C LEU A 350 0.66 30.29 5.96
N PRO A 351 1.82 29.66 6.21
CA PRO A 351 3.15 30.19 5.89
C PRO A 351 3.32 30.68 4.45
N VAL A 352 4.10 31.75 4.28
CA VAL A 352 4.28 32.52 3.05
C VAL A 352 5.67 32.41 2.40
N SER A 353 6.69 31.86 3.10
CA SER A 353 8.05 31.72 2.52
C SER A 353 8.42 30.31 2.04
N VAL A 354 7.59 29.31 2.36
CA VAL A 354 7.66 27.94 1.82
C VAL A 354 6.77 27.81 0.57
N SER A 355 6.88 26.72 -0.18
CA SER A 355 5.99 26.49 -1.33
C SER A 355 4.51 26.48 -0.91
N SER A 356 3.61 26.90 -1.83
CA SER A 356 2.17 26.85 -1.56
C SER A 356 1.67 25.40 -1.35
N MET A 357 2.32 24.38 -1.92
CA MET A 357 1.99 22.97 -1.68
C MET A 357 2.52 22.44 -0.33
N ALA A 358 3.44 23.15 0.32
CA ALA A 358 3.95 22.82 1.66
C ALA A 358 3.26 23.59 2.79
N SER A 359 2.79 24.82 2.50
CA SER A 359 2.25 25.77 3.48
C SER A 359 1.21 25.17 4.45
N ASP A 360 0.16 24.52 3.92
CA ASP A 360 -0.94 24.00 4.74
C ASP A 360 -0.55 22.80 5.62
N VAL A 361 0.31 21.92 5.11
CA VAL A 361 0.87 20.76 5.84
C VAL A 361 1.83 21.21 6.94
N LEU A 362 2.72 22.17 6.66
CA LEU A 362 3.65 22.73 7.65
C LEU A 362 2.89 23.47 8.76
N ARG A 363 1.87 24.27 8.39
CA ARG A 363 0.84 24.79 9.33
C ARG A 363 0.22 23.66 10.14
N GLY A 364 -0.15 22.56 9.50
CA GLY A 364 -0.78 21.40 10.13
C GLY A 364 0.05 20.78 11.25
N TYR A 365 1.35 20.55 11.02
CA TYR A 365 2.26 20.00 12.02
C TYR A 365 2.58 20.99 13.15
N TRP A 366 2.85 22.26 12.81
CA TRP A 366 3.07 23.35 13.78
C TRP A 366 1.84 23.55 14.69
N ALA A 367 0.64 23.56 14.11
CA ALA A 367 -0.62 23.66 14.85
C ALA A 367 -0.82 22.45 15.77
N GLN A 368 -0.59 21.21 15.30
CA GLN A 368 -0.67 20.01 16.13
C GLN A 368 0.21 20.10 17.39
N ARG A 369 1.47 20.53 17.24
CA ARG A 369 2.39 20.66 18.37
C ARG A 369 1.87 21.65 19.41
N MET A 370 1.32 22.78 18.98
CA MET A 370 0.76 23.80 19.88
C MET A 370 -0.62 23.43 20.43
N LEU A 371 -1.35 22.54 19.77
CA LEU A 371 -2.66 22.05 20.23
C LEU A 371 -2.58 21.27 21.55
N TRP A 372 -1.48 20.54 21.75
CA TRP A 372 -1.21 19.79 22.97
C TRP A 372 -1.04 20.70 24.21
N GLU A 373 -0.52 21.93 24.03
CA GLU A 373 -0.35 22.93 25.10
C GLU A 373 -1.70 23.40 25.69
N ILE A 374 -2.79 23.27 24.92
CA ILE A 374 -4.17 23.56 25.36
C ILE A 374 -4.99 22.29 25.60
N GLY A 375 -4.34 21.12 25.59
CA GLY A 375 -4.96 19.81 25.82
C GLY A 375 -5.96 19.37 24.73
N GLY A 376 -5.86 19.92 23.52
CA GLY A 376 -6.63 19.49 22.35
C GLY A 376 -5.84 18.51 21.47
N TYR A 377 -6.54 17.84 20.55
CA TYR A 377 -5.96 16.90 19.60
C TYR A 377 -6.64 16.98 18.22
N VAL A 378 -5.98 16.43 17.20
CA VAL A 378 -6.58 16.22 15.87
C VAL A 378 -7.43 14.94 15.91
N VAL A 379 -8.57 14.96 15.21
CA VAL A 379 -9.33 13.77 14.86
C VAL A 379 -9.47 13.70 13.35
N VAL A 380 -9.21 12.53 12.77
CA VAL A 380 -9.54 12.22 11.38
C VAL A 380 -10.92 11.56 11.34
N TYR A 381 -11.73 11.98 10.37
CA TYR A 381 -13.11 11.52 10.16
C TYR A 381 -13.21 10.64 8.91
N PRO A 382 -14.19 9.72 8.85
CA PRO A 382 -14.55 9.02 7.61
C PRO A 382 -14.97 10.02 6.51
N PRO A 383 -15.19 9.58 5.26
CA PRO A 383 -15.45 10.48 4.13
C PRO A 383 -16.56 11.51 4.39
N THR A 384 -16.17 12.79 4.35
CA THR A 384 -17.07 13.93 4.59
C THR A 384 -17.34 14.74 3.32
N ILE A 385 -16.48 14.58 2.30
CA ILE A 385 -16.60 15.21 0.99
C ILE A 385 -16.29 14.22 -0.14
N TYR A 386 -16.63 14.61 -1.36
CA TYR A 386 -16.22 13.96 -2.60
C TYR A 386 -15.55 14.99 -3.52
N ARG A 387 -14.43 14.59 -4.16
CA ARG A 387 -13.72 15.40 -5.15
C ARG A 387 -13.56 14.62 -6.45
N TYR A 388 -13.97 15.21 -7.57
CA TYR A 388 -13.71 14.61 -8.88
C TYR A 388 -12.26 14.86 -9.30
N ASP A 389 -11.56 13.83 -9.79
CA ASP A 389 -10.27 14.00 -10.45
C ASP A 389 -10.43 14.62 -11.85
N ARG A 390 -10.61 15.95 -11.85
CA ARG A 390 -10.59 16.82 -13.03
C ARG A 390 -9.35 17.72 -13.03
N THR A 391 -8.29 17.31 -12.32
CA THR A 391 -7.15 18.17 -12.00
C THR A 391 -5.98 17.89 -12.94
N GLU A 392 -5.33 18.94 -13.45
CA GLU A 392 -3.92 18.85 -13.79
C GLU A 392 -3.14 18.72 -12.47
N ALA A 393 -2.32 17.68 -12.33
CA ALA A 393 -1.57 17.46 -11.10
C ALA A 393 -0.37 18.41 -10.99
N TYR A 394 -0.12 18.87 -9.77
CA TYR A 394 0.96 19.81 -9.47
C TYR A 394 2.33 19.14 -9.69
N PRO A 395 3.30 19.82 -10.32
CA PRO A 395 4.60 19.24 -10.59
C PRO A 395 5.39 19.02 -9.29
N PHE A 396 6.11 17.90 -9.19
CA PHE A 396 6.93 17.53 -8.02
C PHE A 396 7.88 18.65 -7.53
N SER A 397 8.34 19.53 -8.43
CA SER A 397 9.13 20.71 -8.09
C SER A 397 8.45 21.66 -7.10
N GLU A 398 7.12 21.73 -7.07
CA GLU A 398 6.37 22.55 -6.10
C GLU A 398 6.22 21.88 -4.74
N GLU A 399 6.43 20.56 -4.62
CA GLU A 399 6.34 19.82 -3.36
C GLU A 399 7.69 19.60 -2.67
N LYS A 400 8.80 20.09 -3.24
CA LYS A 400 10.17 19.83 -2.77
C LYS A 400 10.35 20.03 -1.25
N ASP A 401 9.74 21.08 -0.69
CA ASP A 401 9.85 21.41 0.74
C ASP A 401 9.19 20.35 1.65
N LEU A 402 8.14 19.67 1.18
CA LEU A 402 7.52 18.55 1.89
C LEU A 402 8.49 17.37 2.00
N HIS A 403 8.91 16.87 0.84
CA HIS A 403 9.62 15.61 0.67
C HIS A 403 11.03 15.62 1.26
N VAL A 404 11.60 16.79 1.51
CA VAL A 404 12.92 16.95 2.17
C VAL A 404 12.80 17.22 3.67
N ASN A 405 11.88 18.10 4.12
CA ASN A 405 11.96 18.66 5.47
C ASN A 405 10.99 18.04 6.49
N VAL A 406 9.87 17.45 6.08
CA VAL A 406 8.80 17.04 7.02
C VAL A 406 9.28 15.97 8.01
N GLY A 407 10.07 15.00 7.55
CA GLY A 407 10.68 13.99 8.42
C GLY A 407 11.63 14.55 9.48
N LYS A 408 12.30 15.70 9.23
CA LYS A 408 13.08 16.45 10.23
C LYS A 408 12.14 17.26 11.14
N LEU A 409 11.14 17.92 10.57
CA LEU A 409 10.19 18.80 11.27
C LEU A 409 9.42 18.07 12.37
N ILE A 410 8.86 16.89 12.08
CA ILE A 410 8.11 16.09 13.07
C ILE A 410 8.99 15.74 14.28
N LYS A 411 10.24 15.30 14.02
CA LYS A 411 11.22 14.92 15.05
C LYS A 411 11.62 16.13 15.91
N PHE A 412 11.77 17.31 15.30
CA PHE A 412 11.99 18.58 16.01
C PHE A 412 10.78 19.02 16.85
N LEU A 413 9.57 19.03 16.29
CA LEU A 413 8.36 19.49 16.98
C LEU A 413 8.07 18.65 18.23
N ILE A 414 8.27 17.33 18.15
CA ILE A 414 8.04 16.40 19.27
C ILE A 414 9.08 16.57 20.39
N SER A 415 10.33 16.92 20.07
CA SER A 415 11.37 17.19 21.08
C SER A 415 11.30 18.62 21.65
N TRP A 416 10.80 19.59 20.89
CA TRP A 416 10.75 21.01 21.29
C TRP A 416 9.91 21.26 22.56
N ARG A 417 10.41 22.14 23.44
CA ARG A 417 9.80 22.55 24.72
C ARG A 417 9.91 24.06 24.90
N SER A 418 9.04 24.64 25.71
CA SER A 418 9.08 26.07 26.07
C SER A 418 8.60 26.32 27.49
N HIS A 419 9.29 27.27 28.15
CA HIS A 419 9.03 27.74 29.51
C HIS A 419 8.18 29.03 29.57
N LYS A 420 7.58 29.50 28.46
CA LYS A 420 6.67 30.66 28.49
C LYS A 420 5.32 30.32 29.12
N ASN A 421 4.65 31.34 29.64
CA ASN A 421 3.37 31.21 30.33
C ASN A 421 2.16 31.55 29.44
N GLY A 422 2.35 32.28 28.33
CA GLY A 422 1.33 32.52 27.33
C GLY A 422 1.46 31.61 26.11
N LEU A 423 0.37 30.97 25.67
CA LEU A 423 0.29 30.28 24.37
C LEU A 423 0.87 31.11 23.21
N PHE A 424 0.54 32.40 23.09
CA PHE A 424 1.03 33.25 21.99
C PHE A 424 2.55 33.52 22.08
N GLU A 425 3.11 33.52 23.30
CA GLU A 425 4.56 33.56 23.51
C GLU A 425 5.22 32.23 23.10
N LYS A 426 4.59 31.08 23.42
CA LYS A 426 5.05 29.75 22.98
C LYS A 426 4.99 29.59 21.46
N ILE A 427 3.92 30.06 20.82
CA ILE A 427 3.77 30.03 19.35
C ILE A 427 4.88 30.86 18.70
N LEU A 428 5.13 32.08 19.16
CA LEU A 428 6.17 32.94 18.60
C LEU A 428 7.59 32.37 18.82
N GLU A 429 7.85 31.78 20.00
CA GLU A 429 9.12 31.11 20.30
C GLU A 429 9.32 29.83 19.47
N LEU A 430 8.26 29.06 19.22
CA LEU A 430 8.31 27.92 18.29
C LEU A 430 8.59 28.40 16.86
N SER A 431 7.88 29.43 16.39
CA SER A 431 8.08 29.97 15.04
C SER A 431 9.48 30.56 14.83
N TYR A 432 10.08 31.11 15.88
CA TYR A 432 11.48 31.56 15.89
C TYR A 432 12.44 30.38 15.77
N ALA A 433 12.29 29.36 16.62
CA ALA A 433 13.14 28.16 16.56
C ALA A 433 12.98 27.39 15.24
N MET A 434 11.80 27.43 14.61
CA MET A 434 11.58 26.87 13.27
C MET A 434 12.29 27.66 12.15
N ALA A 435 12.50 28.96 12.33
CA ALA A 435 13.30 29.78 11.42
C ALA A 435 14.81 29.53 11.59
N GLU A 436 15.30 29.41 12.84
CA GLU A 436 16.70 29.04 13.11
C GLU A 436 17.06 27.64 12.56
N GLU A 437 16.14 26.67 12.67
CA GLU A 437 16.29 25.32 12.11
C GLU A 437 16.04 25.21 10.59
N GLY A 438 15.70 26.32 9.92
CA GLY A 438 15.54 26.40 8.47
C GLY A 438 14.30 25.70 7.90
N PHE A 439 13.25 25.47 8.71
CA PHE A 439 11.97 24.93 8.21
C PHE A 439 11.14 25.97 7.44
N TRP A 440 11.34 27.25 7.76
CA TRP A 440 10.87 28.41 7.02
C TRP A 440 11.83 29.59 7.26
N THR A 441 11.58 30.75 6.65
CA THR A 441 12.44 31.94 6.80
C THR A 441 11.96 32.90 7.89
N GLU A 442 12.78 33.90 8.21
CA GLU A 442 12.43 35.03 9.09
C GLU A 442 11.13 35.74 8.68
N ARG A 443 10.76 35.75 7.39
CA ARG A 443 9.48 36.28 6.90
C ARG A 443 8.27 35.57 7.51
N ASP A 444 8.36 34.27 7.80
CA ASP A 444 7.27 33.51 8.45
C ASP A 444 7.22 33.73 9.97
N LEU A 445 8.33 34.12 10.58
CA LEU A 445 8.36 34.61 11.97
C LEU A 445 7.71 36.00 12.09
N GLU A 446 8.05 36.94 11.19
CA GLU A 446 7.40 38.25 11.10
C GLU A 446 5.90 38.11 10.78
N PHE A 447 5.54 37.21 9.86
CA PHE A 447 4.14 36.90 9.53
C PHE A 447 3.40 36.26 10.71
N THR A 448 4.04 35.35 11.48
CA THR A 448 3.48 34.85 12.75
C THR A 448 3.24 36.01 13.73
N ALA A 449 4.19 36.92 13.86
CA ALA A 449 4.06 38.10 14.73
C ALA A 449 2.91 39.02 14.28
N ALA A 450 2.72 39.23 12.98
CA ALA A 450 1.60 39.98 12.42
C ALA A 450 0.25 39.28 12.70
N TRP A 451 0.16 37.97 12.42
CA TRP A 451 -1.02 37.15 12.65
C TRP A 451 -1.50 37.14 14.10
N LEU A 452 -0.59 36.92 15.06
CA LEU A 452 -0.94 36.91 16.49
C LEU A 452 -1.37 38.30 16.99
N GLN A 453 -0.83 39.38 16.41
CA GLN A 453 -1.30 40.74 16.68
C GLN A 453 -2.66 41.03 16.06
N ASP A 454 -2.92 40.58 14.83
CA ASP A 454 -4.21 40.76 14.16
C ASP A 454 -5.33 40.02 14.89
N LEU A 455 -5.09 38.78 15.36
CA LEU A 455 -6.03 38.04 16.20
C LEU A 455 -6.43 38.83 17.45
N LEU A 456 -5.46 39.34 18.22
CA LEU A 456 -5.75 40.15 19.41
C LEU A 456 -6.44 41.48 19.05
N ALA A 457 -6.08 42.08 17.91
CA ALA A 457 -6.68 43.31 17.42
C ALA A 457 -8.16 43.15 17.02
N ILE A 458 -8.57 42.00 16.48
CA ILE A 458 -9.97 41.68 16.17
C ILE A 458 -10.74 41.12 17.37
N GLY A 459 -10.10 41.00 18.55
CA GLY A 459 -10.73 40.56 19.80
C GLY A 459 -10.77 39.04 20.02
N TYR A 460 -9.97 38.26 19.28
CA TYR A 460 -9.83 36.82 19.52
C TYR A 460 -9.27 36.56 20.93
N GLN A 461 -9.92 35.68 21.69
CA GLN A 461 -9.49 35.33 23.05
C GLN A 461 -8.53 34.15 23.03
N GLN A 462 -7.32 34.38 23.55
CA GLN A 462 -6.30 33.36 23.71
C GLN A 462 -6.79 32.20 24.61
N PRO A 463 -6.75 30.94 24.16
CA PRO A 463 -7.12 29.79 24.99
C PRO A 463 -6.21 29.67 26.22
N ARG A 464 -6.76 29.13 27.31
CA ARG A 464 -5.97 28.81 28.50
C ARG A 464 -5.04 27.64 28.20
N LEU A 465 -3.77 27.77 28.56
CA LEU A 465 -2.86 26.62 28.63
C LEU A 465 -3.40 25.60 29.63
N MET A 466 -3.22 24.32 29.33
CA MET A 466 -3.45 23.26 30.31
C MET A 466 -2.13 22.83 30.94
N SER A 467 -2.17 22.47 32.22
CA SER A 467 -1.05 21.87 32.95
C SER A 467 -0.84 20.40 32.57
N LEU A 468 -0.75 20.10 31.28
CA LEU A 468 -0.13 18.86 30.81
C LEU A 468 1.39 19.06 30.84
N GLU A 469 2.04 18.40 31.80
CA GLU A 469 3.46 18.10 31.69
C GLU A 469 3.63 17.16 30.48
N LEU A 470 4.11 17.70 29.35
CA LEU A 470 4.34 16.97 28.10
C LEU A 470 5.23 15.73 28.28
N ASP A 471 6.06 15.76 29.31
CA ASP A 471 7.07 14.77 29.67
C ASP A 471 6.60 13.79 30.78
N ARG A 472 5.34 13.86 31.21
CA ARG A 472 4.75 12.79 32.05
C ARG A 472 4.74 11.47 31.28
N PRO A 473 5.04 10.33 31.92
CA PRO A 473 4.75 9.03 31.36
C PRO A 473 3.28 8.95 30.94
N ARG A 474 3.03 8.57 29.68
CA ARG A 474 1.67 8.29 29.20
C ARG A 474 1.10 7.11 30.01
N ALA A 475 -0.21 7.05 30.18
CA ALA A 475 -0.83 5.94 30.91
C ALA A 475 -0.47 4.59 30.25
N ASN A 476 -0.04 3.62 31.06
CA ASN A 476 0.22 2.27 30.58
C ASN A 476 -1.09 1.66 30.07
N ILE A 477 -1.09 1.16 28.82
CA ILE A 477 -2.28 0.58 28.21
C ILE A 477 -2.47 -0.84 28.76
N GLY A 478 -3.45 -1.03 29.63
CA GLY A 478 -3.85 -2.33 30.16
C GLY A 478 -4.61 -3.16 29.15
N HIS A 479 -4.80 -4.46 29.42
CA HIS A 479 -5.55 -5.35 28.53
C HIS A 479 -7.02 -4.92 28.31
N GLY A 480 -7.65 -4.24 29.27
CA GLY A 480 -9.02 -3.74 29.15
C GLY A 480 -9.17 -2.48 28.30
N ASP A 481 -8.07 -1.75 28.07
CA ASP A 481 -8.05 -0.48 27.34
C ASP A 481 -7.90 -0.67 25.82
N LYS A 482 -7.66 -1.92 25.38
CA LYS A 482 -7.38 -2.28 23.98
C LYS A 482 -8.68 -2.62 23.26
N LYS A 483 -8.95 -1.93 22.15
CA LYS A 483 -10.06 -2.21 21.22
C LYS A 483 -9.54 -2.72 19.90
N GLU A 484 -10.11 -3.82 19.42
CA GLU A 484 -9.88 -4.30 18.05
C GLU A 484 -10.87 -3.63 17.10
N PHE A 485 -10.37 -3.10 15.99
CA PHE A 485 -11.18 -2.64 14.86
C PHE A 485 -10.45 -2.99 13.57
N VAL A 486 -11.18 -3.56 12.62
CA VAL A 486 -10.66 -3.92 11.29
C VAL A 486 -11.56 -3.23 10.26
N PRO A 487 -11.05 -2.28 9.47
CA PRO A 487 -11.86 -1.58 8.48
C PRO A 487 -12.24 -2.49 7.31
N GLN A 488 -13.29 -2.09 6.60
CA GLN A 488 -13.66 -2.70 5.33
C GLN A 488 -12.46 -2.64 4.36
N LYS A 489 -12.02 -3.82 3.89
CA LYS A 489 -11.01 -3.90 2.83
C LYS A 489 -11.62 -3.38 1.53
N LEU A 490 -11.05 -2.29 1.01
CA LEU A 490 -11.45 -1.66 -0.24
C LEU A 490 -10.33 -1.83 -1.29
N PRO A 491 -10.67 -1.81 -2.60
CA PRO A 491 -9.69 -2.04 -3.66
C PRO A 491 -8.57 -0.99 -3.61
N SER A 492 -7.33 -1.47 -3.63
CA SER A 492 -6.14 -0.65 -3.53
C SER A 492 -5.71 -0.08 -4.88
N VAL A 493 -5.21 1.15 -4.87
CA VAL A 493 -4.82 1.87 -6.09
C VAL A 493 -3.36 1.57 -6.42
N HIS A 494 -3.15 0.59 -7.29
CA HIS A 494 -1.84 0.19 -7.83
C HIS A 494 -1.86 0.11 -9.37
N LEU A 495 -0.78 0.53 -10.02
CA LEU A 495 -0.64 0.45 -11.49
C LEU A 495 -0.62 -1.01 -11.96
N GLY A 496 -1.46 -1.33 -12.95
CA GLY A 496 -1.26 -2.46 -13.88
C GLY A 496 -1.18 -3.85 -13.25
N VAL A 497 -1.58 -3.99 -11.99
CA VAL A 497 -1.57 -5.23 -11.22
C VAL A 497 -2.96 -5.37 -10.62
N GLU A 498 -3.78 -6.24 -11.23
CA GLU A 498 -5.01 -6.74 -10.59
C GLU A 498 -4.66 -7.27 -9.19
N GLU A 499 -5.54 -7.03 -8.21
CA GLU A 499 -5.10 -7.04 -6.81
C GLU A 499 -4.39 -8.34 -6.38
N ILE A 500 -3.08 -8.23 -6.16
CA ILE A 500 -2.28 -9.16 -5.34
C ILE A 500 -2.79 -9.22 -3.87
N GLY A 501 -3.89 -8.54 -3.54
CA GLY A 501 -4.65 -8.67 -2.31
C GLY A 501 -5.36 -10.03 -2.11
N THR A 502 -5.60 -10.83 -3.15
CA THR A 502 -5.91 -12.27 -3.02
C THR A 502 -4.62 -13.05 -2.89
N VAL A 503 -3.68 -12.82 -3.82
CA VAL A 503 -2.37 -13.50 -3.91
C VAL A 503 -1.58 -13.43 -2.60
N ASN A 504 -1.64 -12.36 -1.81
CA ASN A 504 -0.98 -12.29 -0.49
C ASN A 504 -1.64 -13.18 0.58
N TYR A 505 -2.97 -13.34 0.55
CA TYR A 505 -3.68 -14.29 1.43
C TYR A 505 -3.44 -15.74 0.97
N GLU A 506 -3.45 -15.97 -0.34
CA GLU A 506 -3.28 -17.28 -0.94
C GLU A 506 -1.83 -17.77 -0.88
N ILE A 507 -0.83 -16.91 -1.12
CA ILE A 507 0.58 -17.19 -0.81
C ILE A 507 0.76 -17.36 0.71
N GLY A 508 0.05 -16.60 1.54
CA GLY A 508 0.01 -16.82 2.99
C GLY A 508 -0.47 -18.22 3.36
N ASN A 509 -1.54 -18.70 2.72
CA ASN A 509 -2.06 -20.06 2.86
C ASN A 509 -1.10 -21.10 2.27
N LEU A 510 -0.50 -20.86 1.11
CA LEU A 510 0.49 -21.73 0.48
C LEU A 510 1.74 -21.90 1.36
N ILE A 511 2.23 -20.82 1.97
CA ILE A 511 3.30 -20.85 2.98
C ILE A 511 2.84 -21.63 4.22
N LYS A 512 1.60 -21.44 4.69
CA LYS A 512 1.03 -22.15 5.85
C LYS A 512 0.91 -23.67 5.59
N TRP A 513 0.35 -24.08 4.46
CA TRP A 513 0.25 -25.48 4.03
C TRP A 513 1.63 -26.11 3.84
N ARG A 514 2.54 -25.44 3.11
CA ARG A 514 3.90 -25.92 2.87
C ARG A 514 4.77 -25.95 4.13
N LYS A 515 4.47 -25.12 5.13
CA LYS A 515 5.06 -25.20 6.48
C LYS A 515 4.49 -26.37 7.30
N ASN A 516 3.20 -26.67 7.18
CA ASN A 516 2.56 -27.74 7.94
C ASN A 516 2.82 -29.14 7.37
N PHE A 517 2.76 -29.30 6.05
CA PHE A 517 2.83 -30.59 5.35
C PHE A 517 4.15 -30.82 4.62
N GLY A 518 5.00 -29.79 4.46
CA GLY A 518 6.25 -29.90 3.71
C GLY A 518 7.34 -30.76 4.36
N ASN A 519 7.08 -31.41 5.49
CA ASN A 519 7.93 -32.46 6.07
C ASN A 519 7.24 -33.84 6.12
N ILE A 520 6.05 -33.97 5.54
CA ILE A 520 5.40 -35.24 5.24
C ILE A 520 5.84 -35.67 3.83
N VAL A 521 6.08 -36.97 3.66
CA VAL A 521 6.31 -37.57 2.33
C VAL A 521 4.98 -38.07 1.81
N LEU A 522 4.56 -37.58 0.64
CA LEU A 522 3.42 -38.12 -0.09
C LEU A 522 3.90 -39.29 -0.96
N ILE A 523 3.21 -40.43 -0.87
CA ILE A 523 3.44 -41.64 -1.66
C ILE A 523 2.16 -41.90 -2.45
N MET A 524 2.20 -41.60 -3.74
CA MET A 524 1.04 -41.77 -4.62
C MET A 524 1.19 -43.03 -5.48
N PHE A 525 0.16 -43.87 -5.53
CA PHE A 525 0.10 -44.99 -6.46
C PHE A 525 -0.70 -44.60 -7.71
N CYS A 526 -0.11 -44.75 -8.89
CA CYS A 526 -0.73 -44.52 -10.19
C CYS A 526 -1.04 -45.85 -10.89
N SER A 527 -2.33 -46.14 -11.01
CA SER A 527 -2.92 -47.27 -11.72
C SER A 527 -3.10 -46.97 -13.22
N GLY A 528 -3.25 -45.69 -13.57
CA GLY A 528 -3.35 -45.19 -14.94
C GLY A 528 -2.00 -45.03 -15.68
N PRO A 529 -2.01 -44.56 -16.93
CA PRO A 529 -0.81 -44.36 -17.74
C PRO A 529 0.06 -43.23 -17.18
N VAL A 530 1.22 -43.59 -16.63
CA VAL A 530 2.13 -42.65 -15.94
C VAL A 530 2.77 -41.63 -16.88
N GLU A 531 2.87 -41.95 -18.17
CA GLU A 531 3.42 -41.08 -19.23
C GLU A 531 2.62 -39.78 -19.47
N ARG A 532 1.42 -39.66 -18.87
CA ARG A 532 0.48 -38.54 -19.06
C ARG A 532 -0.15 -38.06 -17.74
N THR A 533 0.39 -38.48 -16.61
CA THR A 533 -0.19 -38.23 -15.27
C THR A 533 0.86 -38.02 -14.18
N ALA A 534 2.05 -38.62 -14.29
CA ALA A 534 3.05 -38.57 -13.24
C ALA A 534 3.77 -37.22 -13.09
N LEU A 535 3.69 -36.33 -14.09
CA LEU A 535 4.21 -34.96 -13.96
C LEU A 535 3.14 -34.05 -13.36
N GLU A 536 1.91 -34.22 -13.80
CA GLU A 536 0.70 -33.50 -13.42
C GLU A 536 0.41 -33.68 -11.92
N TRP A 537 0.39 -34.92 -11.42
CA TRP A 537 0.25 -35.21 -9.99
C TRP A 537 1.40 -34.64 -9.14
N ARG A 538 2.62 -34.65 -9.67
CA ARG A 538 3.81 -34.09 -9.01
C ARG A 538 3.80 -32.56 -9.00
N LEU A 539 3.25 -31.92 -10.04
CA LEU A 539 3.03 -30.47 -10.12
C LEU A 539 1.96 -30.01 -9.13
N LEU A 540 0.82 -30.72 -9.04
CA LEU A 540 -0.25 -30.42 -8.08
C LEU A 540 0.25 -30.51 -6.63
N TYR A 541 0.66 -31.69 -6.18
CA TYR A 541 0.97 -31.91 -4.77
C TYR A 541 2.37 -31.43 -4.36
N GLY A 542 3.32 -31.28 -5.30
CA GLY A 542 4.67 -30.76 -5.05
C GLY A 542 4.73 -29.29 -4.63
N ARG A 543 3.64 -28.53 -4.83
CA ARG A 543 3.46 -27.19 -4.23
C ARG A 543 3.47 -27.24 -2.70
N ILE A 544 2.92 -28.32 -2.14
CA ILE A 544 2.61 -28.47 -0.70
C ILE A 544 3.61 -29.40 -0.01
N PHE A 545 3.79 -30.60 -0.55
CA PHE A 545 4.71 -31.61 -0.03
C PHE A 545 6.08 -31.45 -0.71
N LYS A 546 7.18 -31.35 0.06
CA LYS A 546 8.54 -31.26 -0.51
C LYS A 546 9.00 -32.56 -1.17
N THR A 547 8.27 -33.65 -1.00
CA THR A 547 8.61 -34.97 -1.55
C THR A 547 7.31 -35.67 -1.91
N VAL A 548 7.15 -35.92 -3.21
CA VAL A 548 6.06 -36.71 -3.80
C VAL A 548 6.68 -37.88 -4.55
N ILE A 549 6.56 -39.07 -3.98
CA ILE A 549 6.97 -40.35 -4.59
C ILE A 549 5.79 -40.84 -5.43
N ILE A 550 6.05 -41.33 -6.64
CA ILE A 550 5.05 -41.94 -7.50
C ILE A 550 5.44 -43.40 -7.72
N LEU A 551 4.51 -44.30 -7.42
CA LEU A 551 4.62 -45.75 -7.59
C LEU A 551 3.66 -46.20 -8.70
N SER A 552 4.06 -47.17 -9.50
CA SER A 552 3.18 -47.80 -10.49
C SER A 552 3.65 -49.23 -10.82
N GLY A 553 2.80 -50.00 -11.50
CA GLY A 553 3.09 -51.36 -11.95
C GLY A 553 4.20 -51.46 -13.00
N GLN A 554 4.69 -50.34 -13.54
CA GLN A 554 5.88 -50.26 -14.39
C GLN A 554 6.81 -49.13 -13.93
N LYS A 555 8.11 -49.42 -13.90
CA LYS A 555 9.14 -48.44 -13.54
C LYS A 555 9.44 -47.52 -14.72
N ASN A 556 9.27 -46.21 -14.55
CA ASN A 556 9.71 -45.20 -15.51
C ASN A 556 10.80 -44.32 -14.89
N SER A 557 12.06 -44.54 -15.29
CA SER A 557 13.22 -43.84 -14.71
C SER A 557 13.33 -42.38 -15.16
N GLU A 558 12.77 -42.02 -16.31
CA GLU A 558 12.79 -40.65 -16.85
C GLU A 558 11.80 -39.75 -16.10
N LEU A 559 10.62 -40.29 -15.77
CA LEU A 559 9.56 -39.61 -15.01
C LEU A 559 9.71 -39.77 -13.48
N ALA A 560 10.82 -40.38 -13.02
CA ALA A 560 11.09 -40.72 -11.62
C ALA A 560 9.94 -41.48 -10.93
N VAL A 561 9.38 -42.48 -11.62
CA VAL A 561 8.35 -43.41 -11.12
C VAL A 561 9.04 -44.70 -10.68
N GLU A 562 8.79 -45.11 -9.44
CA GLU A 562 9.27 -46.38 -8.90
C GLU A 562 8.26 -47.52 -9.09
N GLU A 563 8.78 -48.74 -9.11
CA GLU A 563 8.00 -49.96 -9.28
C GLU A 563 7.27 -50.32 -7.98
N GLY A 564 5.98 -50.63 -8.08
CA GLY A 564 5.15 -51.10 -6.97
C GLY A 564 3.94 -51.87 -7.48
N GLN A 565 3.45 -52.83 -6.69
CA GLN A 565 2.22 -53.58 -6.97
C GLN A 565 1.16 -53.19 -5.95
N LEU A 566 -0.01 -52.71 -6.41
CA LEU A 566 -1.08 -52.23 -5.53
C LEU A 566 -1.58 -53.34 -4.59
N ASP A 567 -1.82 -54.53 -5.13
CA ASP A 567 -2.21 -55.77 -4.46
C ASP A 567 -1.41 -56.05 -3.17
N TYR A 568 -0.12 -55.67 -3.17
CA TYR A 568 0.82 -55.89 -2.06
C TYR A 568 1.57 -54.61 -1.66
N ILE A 569 0.95 -53.44 -1.82
CA ILE A 569 1.65 -52.14 -1.73
C ILE A 569 2.39 -51.92 -0.41
N TYR A 570 1.87 -52.49 0.69
CA TYR A 570 2.46 -52.47 2.02
C TYR A 570 3.89 -53.05 2.07
N ARG A 571 4.26 -53.96 1.16
CA ARG A 571 5.62 -54.51 1.04
C ARG A 571 6.64 -53.47 0.54
N PHE A 572 6.18 -52.47 -0.20
CA PHE A 572 7.03 -51.44 -0.82
C PHE A 572 7.23 -50.20 0.07
N LEU A 573 6.31 -49.95 1.01
CA LEU A 573 6.33 -48.75 1.85
C LEU A 573 7.53 -48.66 2.83
N PRO A 574 7.98 -49.74 3.53
CA PRO A 574 9.14 -49.67 4.43
C PRO A 574 10.42 -49.15 3.76
N LYS A 575 10.69 -49.56 2.52
CA LYS A 575 11.82 -49.07 1.69
C LYS A 575 11.77 -47.55 1.46
N MET A 576 10.59 -46.93 1.52
CA MET A 576 10.42 -45.47 1.46
C MET A 576 10.58 -44.85 2.85
N PHE A 577 10.08 -45.51 3.90
CA PHE A 577 10.19 -45.04 5.28
C PHE A 577 11.64 -44.92 5.76
N ASP A 578 12.49 -45.88 5.37
CA ASP A 578 13.94 -45.90 5.61
C ASP A 578 14.68 -44.83 4.81
N ARG A 579 14.21 -44.50 3.60
CA ARG A 579 14.87 -43.51 2.74
C ARG A 579 14.70 -42.07 3.25
N TYR A 580 13.58 -41.79 3.92
CA TYR A 580 13.23 -40.45 4.40
C TYR A 580 13.16 -40.42 5.93
N THR A 581 14.30 -40.68 6.58
CA THR A 581 14.43 -40.73 8.06
C THR A 581 14.05 -39.45 8.78
N SER A 582 14.13 -38.30 8.11
CA SER A 582 13.76 -36.97 8.65
C SER A 582 12.29 -36.59 8.47
N ALA A 583 11.48 -37.42 7.83
CA ALA A 583 10.06 -37.14 7.61
C ALA A 583 9.24 -37.21 8.91
N GLU A 584 8.27 -36.31 9.05
CA GLU A 584 7.31 -36.26 10.16
C GLU A 584 6.29 -37.41 10.08
N GLY A 585 6.02 -37.89 8.86
CA GLY A 585 5.20 -39.06 8.58
C GLY A 585 5.04 -39.26 7.08
N PHE A 586 4.23 -40.26 6.72
CA PHE A 586 4.03 -40.74 5.36
C PHE A 586 2.54 -40.76 5.04
N LEU A 587 2.14 -40.08 3.97
CA LEU A 587 0.76 -40.03 3.49
C LEU A 587 0.67 -40.86 2.21
N PHE A 588 -0.18 -41.88 2.19
CA PHE A 588 -0.46 -42.68 0.99
C PHE A 588 -1.71 -42.13 0.27
N LEU A 589 -1.73 -42.23 -1.06
CA LEU A 589 -2.84 -41.78 -1.92
C LEU A 589 -2.95 -42.63 -3.20
N GLN A 590 -4.15 -42.98 -3.65
CA GLN A 590 -4.41 -43.62 -4.96
C GLN A 590 -4.84 -42.58 -6.02
N ASP A 591 -4.58 -42.86 -7.30
CA ASP A 591 -4.82 -41.95 -8.44
C ASP A 591 -6.29 -41.76 -8.85
N ASP A 592 -7.22 -42.41 -8.15
CA ASP A 592 -8.65 -42.16 -8.24
C ASP A 592 -9.20 -41.27 -7.10
N THR A 593 -8.34 -40.77 -6.21
CA THR A 593 -8.72 -40.09 -4.97
C THR A 593 -8.05 -38.72 -4.86
N ILE A 594 -8.86 -37.66 -4.71
CA ILE A 594 -8.37 -36.28 -4.60
C ILE A 594 -8.20 -35.91 -3.13
N LEU A 595 -7.04 -35.32 -2.80
CA LEU A 595 -6.71 -34.86 -1.46
C LEU A 595 -6.84 -33.33 -1.35
N ASN A 596 -7.85 -32.86 -0.64
CA ASN A 596 -8.08 -31.44 -0.39
C ASN A 596 -7.27 -30.97 0.82
N TYR A 597 -5.95 -30.88 0.65
CA TYR A 597 -4.97 -30.64 1.71
C TYR A 597 -5.24 -29.41 2.60
N TRP A 598 -5.98 -28.41 2.10
CA TRP A 598 -6.36 -27.23 2.88
C TRP A 598 -7.26 -27.56 4.08
N ASN A 599 -8.12 -28.58 3.96
CA ASN A 599 -9.01 -29.04 5.04
C ASN A 599 -8.26 -29.85 6.11
N LEU A 600 -7.06 -30.35 5.80
CA LEU A 600 -6.25 -31.16 6.73
C LEU A 600 -5.43 -30.33 7.72
N LEU A 601 -5.56 -29.00 7.70
CA LEU A 601 -4.76 -28.08 8.52
C LEU A 601 -4.92 -28.25 10.04
N GLN A 602 -6.02 -28.86 10.49
CA GLN A 602 -6.30 -29.11 11.91
C GLN A 602 -6.01 -30.55 12.35
N ALA A 603 -5.57 -31.42 11.44
CA ALA A 603 -5.33 -32.83 11.72
C ALA A 603 -4.13 -33.05 12.66
N ASP A 604 -4.29 -33.92 13.64
CA ASP A 604 -3.25 -34.26 14.60
C ASP A 604 -2.20 -35.18 13.95
N LYS A 605 -1.07 -34.59 13.56
CA LYS A 605 0.07 -35.30 12.96
C LYS A 605 0.79 -36.28 13.91
N SER A 606 0.34 -36.45 15.16
CA SER A 606 0.80 -37.54 16.03
C SER A 606 0.00 -38.84 15.87
N LYS A 607 -1.16 -38.79 15.21
CA LYS A 607 -2.12 -39.90 15.07
C LYS A 607 -2.15 -40.49 13.67
N LEU A 608 -2.65 -41.72 13.58
CA LEU A 608 -3.01 -42.38 12.33
C LEU A 608 -4.26 -41.69 11.73
N TRP A 609 -4.25 -41.35 10.45
CA TRP A 609 -5.43 -40.81 9.74
C TRP A 609 -5.91 -41.87 8.75
N ILE A 610 -7.15 -42.33 8.89
CA ILE A 610 -7.74 -43.37 8.03
C ILE A 610 -9.23 -43.11 7.82
N THR A 611 -9.82 -43.74 6.80
CA THR A 611 -11.21 -43.59 6.38
C THR A 611 -12.22 -44.43 7.19
N ASN A 612 -11.93 -44.79 8.45
CA ASN A 612 -12.64 -45.89 9.13
C ASN A 612 -14.12 -45.63 9.51
N GLN A 613 -14.58 -44.38 9.54
CA GLN A 613 -16.01 -44.07 9.68
C GLN A 613 -16.72 -43.86 8.33
N VAL A 614 -15.98 -43.90 7.22
CA VAL A 614 -16.52 -43.81 5.85
C VAL A 614 -17.03 -45.19 5.44
N SER A 615 -18.30 -45.47 5.73
CA SER A 615 -19.00 -46.77 5.64
C SER A 615 -19.08 -47.43 4.24
N LYS A 616 -18.33 -46.92 3.26
CA LYS A 616 -18.19 -47.45 1.89
C LYS A 616 -16.73 -47.66 1.48
N SER A 617 -15.78 -46.98 2.13
CA SER A 617 -14.34 -47.27 2.01
C SER A 617 -13.99 -48.41 2.97
N TRP A 618 -14.50 -48.39 4.20
CA TRP A 618 -14.43 -49.49 5.16
C TRP A 618 -15.77 -50.25 5.22
N THR A 619 -15.71 -51.57 5.00
CA THR A 619 -16.88 -52.46 5.04
C THR A 619 -16.53 -53.78 5.72
N SER A 620 -17.46 -54.35 6.50
CA SER A 620 -17.27 -55.66 7.14
C SER A 620 -17.96 -56.75 6.32
N ALA A 621 -17.19 -57.61 5.66
CA ALA A 621 -17.71 -58.78 4.98
C ALA A 621 -17.94 -59.93 5.97
N SER A 622 -19.01 -60.71 5.78
CA SER A 622 -19.16 -61.98 6.49
C SER A 622 -18.32 -63.07 5.80
N VAL A 623 -17.61 -63.88 6.57
CA VAL A 623 -16.86 -65.02 6.05
C VAL A 623 -17.82 -66.16 5.69
N ASP A 624 -18.83 -66.40 6.53
CA ASP A 624 -19.86 -67.42 6.35
C ASP A 624 -20.72 -67.15 5.10
N GLY A 625 -20.51 -67.92 4.02
CA GLY A 625 -21.29 -67.86 2.78
C GLY A 625 -20.80 -66.88 1.72
N SER A 626 -19.57 -66.38 1.85
CA SER A 626 -18.95 -65.43 0.91
C SER A 626 -18.06 -66.09 -0.16
N SER A 627 -17.30 -65.30 -0.93
CA SER A 627 -16.44 -65.82 -1.99
C SER A 627 -15.23 -66.61 -1.46
N GLU A 628 -14.73 -67.53 -2.27
CA GLU A 628 -13.53 -68.34 -1.96
C GLU A 628 -12.32 -67.45 -1.60
N TRP A 629 -12.19 -66.30 -2.27
CA TRP A 629 -11.17 -65.29 -1.97
C TRP A 629 -11.30 -64.74 -0.54
N LEU A 630 -12.50 -64.37 -0.07
CA LEU A 630 -12.71 -63.87 1.29
C LEU A 630 -12.37 -64.94 2.33
N SER A 631 -12.75 -66.20 2.08
CA SER A 631 -12.38 -67.32 2.94
C SER A 631 -10.86 -67.54 3.01
N LYS A 632 -10.15 -67.45 1.87
CA LYS A 632 -8.68 -67.52 1.82
C LYS A 632 -8.03 -66.36 2.60
N GLN A 633 -8.51 -65.12 2.40
CA GLN A 633 -7.97 -63.94 3.07
C GLN A 633 -8.18 -64.00 4.59
N ALA A 634 -9.38 -64.35 5.07
CA ALA A 634 -9.67 -64.49 6.49
C ALA A 634 -8.79 -65.57 7.18
N GLY A 635 -8.57 -66.71 6.51
CA GLY A 635 -7.67 -67.76 7.00
C GLY A 635 -6.20 -67.31 7.10
N LEU A 636 -5.73 -66.48 6.16
CA LEU A 636 -4.40 -65.89 6.22
C LEU A 636 -4.28 -64.83 7.33
N VAL A 637 -5.26 -63.94 7.47
CA VAL A 637 -5.32 -62.93 8.56
C VAL A 637 -5.26 -63.60 9.92
N LYS A 638 -6.09 -64.62 10.16
CA LYS A 638 -6.09 -65.35 11.44
C LYS A 638 -4.71 -65.94 11.75
N LYS A 639 -4.08 -66.60 10.77
CA LYS A 639 -2.72 -67.14 10.90
C LYS A 639 -1.70 -66.05 11.23
N THR A 640 -1.76 -64.89 10.58
CA THR A 640 -0.86 -63.76 10.88
C THR A 640 -1.10 -63.21 12.29
N VAL A 641 -2.36 -62.96 12.67
CA VAL A 641 -2.74 -62.43 14.00
C VAL A 641 -2.29 -63.37 15.12
N ASP A 642 -2.46 -64.68 14.99
CA ASP A 642 -1.98 -65.65 15.99
C ASP A 642 -0.44 -65.65 16.13
N THR A 643 0.30 -65.21 15.10
CA THR A 643 1.77 -65.02 15.13
C THR A 643 2.23 -63.61 15.50
N MET A 644 1.33 -62.63 15.67
CA MET A 644 1.72 -61.25 16.04
C MET A 644 2.28 -61.17 17.47
N PRO A 645 3.20 -60.22 17.75
CA PRO A 645 3.50 -59.76 19.09
C PRO A 645 2.25 -59.46 19.94
N VAL A 646 2.32 -59.74 21.24
CA VAL A 646 1.15 -59.71 22.16
C VAL A 646 0.45 -58.36 22.19
N HIS A 647 1.17 -57.24 22.08
CA HIS A 647 0.57 -55.90 22.08
C HIS A 647 -0.33 -55.67 20.85
N PHE A 648 0.16 -56.02 19.65
CA PHE A 648 -0.65 -56.00 18.42
C PHE A 648 -1.85 -56.95 18.48
N GLN A 649 -1.69 -58.15 19.07
CA GLN A 649 -2.82 -59.06 19.28
C GLN A 649 -3.91 -58.47 20.18
N VAL A 650 -3.54 -57.80 21.27
CA VAL A 650 -4.49 -57.19 22.21
C VAL A 650 -5.26 -56.06 21.54
N ASN A 651 -4.58 -55.17 20.82
CA ASN A 651 -5.22 -54.10 20.05
C ASN A 651 -6.18 -54.65 18.99
N TYR A 652 -5.71 -55.58 18.16
CA TYR A 652 -6.52 -56.18 17.10
C TYR A 652 -7.76 -56.91 17.66
N LYS A 653 -7.61 -57.67 18.75
CA LYS A 653 -8.74 -58.36 19.40
C LYS A 653 -9.68 -57.38 20.13
N ALA A 654 -9.19 -56.22 20.57
CA ALA A 654 -10.01 -55.14 21.13
C ALA A 654 -10.76 -54.31 20.07
N SER A 655 -10.43 -54.45 18.78
CA SER A 655 -11.09 -53.74 17.68
C SER A 655 -12.53 -54.19 17.41
N GLY A 656 -12.91 -55.39 17.87
CA GLY A 656 -14.25 -55.96 17.72
C GLY A 656 -14.40 -57.01 16.60
N GLU A 657 -13.32 -57.33 15.88
CA GLU A 657 -13.33 -58.42 14.89
C GLU A 657 -13.55 -59.80 15.53
N ASN A 658 -14.28 -60.64 14.80
CA ASN A 658 -14.57 -62.03 15.17
C ASN A 658 -14.17 -62.96 14.03
N ASP A 659 -13.98 -64.26 14.31
CA ASP A 659 -13.67 -65.34 13.35
C ASP A 659 -14.64 -65.46 12.13
N ARG A 660 -15.74 -64.69 12.11
CA ARG A 660 -16.80 -64.71 11.07
C ARG A 660 -16.90 -63.41 10.27
N THR A 661 -16.11 -62.39 10.60
CA THR A 661 -16.09 -61.10 9.91
C THR A 661 -14.70 -60.79 9.37
N LEU A 662 -14.64 -60.01 8.30
CA LEU A 662 -13.40 -59.50 7.74
C LEU A 662 -13.61 -58.06 7.26
N THR A 663 -12.95 -57.11 7.92
CA THR A 663 -12.91 -55.71 7.50
C THR A 663 -12.10 -55.58 6.22
N LEU A 664 -12.76 -55.06 5.19
CA LEU A 664 -12.20 -54.68 3.91
C LEU A 664 -12.09 -53.16 3.87
N CYS A 665 -10.93 -52.65 3.48
CA CYS A 665 -10.69 -51.23 3.27
C CYS A 665 -10.09 -51.00 1.90
N GLU A 666 -10.73 -50.20 1.05
CA GLU A 666 -10.19 -49.84 -0.26
C GLU A 666 -8.83 -49.09 -0.20
N SER A 667 -8.46 -48.59 0.99
CA SER A 667 -7.12 -48.11 1.39
C SER A 667 -6.58 -46.97 0.53
N GLU A 668 -7.43 -45.99 0.27
CA GLU A 668 -7.26 -44.99 -0.80
C GLU A 668 -6.47 -43.77 -0.38
N VAL A 669 -6.59 -43.41 0.90
CA VAL A 669 -5.83 -42.36 1.57
C VAL A 669 -5.62 -42.77 3.03
N PHE A 670 -4.37 -42.75 3.48
CA PHE A 670 -4.03 -42.97 4.89
C PHE A 670 -2.71 -42.30 5.28
N TYR A 671 -2.60 -41.88 6.55
CA TYR A 671 -1.40 -41.28 7.11
C TYR A 671 -0.80 -42.12 8.22
N ILE A 672 0.51 -42.34 8.15
CA ILE A 672 1.33 -43.00 9.17
C ILE A 672 2.33 -41.96 9.72
N PRO A 673 2.13 -41.44 10.95
CA PRO A 673 3.07 -40.53 11.58
C PRO A 673 4.33 -41.28 12.02
N ARG A 674 5.47 -40.57 12.16
CA ARG A 674 6.78 -41.20 12.38
C ARG A 674 6.86 -42.24 13.52
N PRO A 675 6.17 -42.11 14.67
CA PRO A 675 6.24 -43.12 15.73
C PRO A 675 5.75 -44.52 15.32
N PHE A 676 4.74 -44.60 14.45
CA PHE A 676 4.11 -45.86 14.03
C PHE A 676 4.79 -46.52 12.81
N VAL A 677 5.86 -45.92 12.30
CA VAL A 677 6.62 -46.44 11.14
C VAL A 677 7.30 -47.78 11.43
N THR A 678 7.82 -47.97 12.64
CA THR A 678 8.42 -49.24 13.07
C THR A 678 7.36 -50.33 13.15
N ASP A 679 6.26 -50.05 13.85
CA ASP A 679 5.14 -50.99 14.02
C ASP A 679 4.55 -51.45 12.68
N PHE A 680 4.31 -50.52 11.75
CA PHE A 680 3.87 -50.85 10.39
C PHE A 680 4.89 -51.72 9.66
N THR A 681 6.19 -51.43 9.82
CA THR A 681 7.27 -52.19 9.17
C THR A 681 7.37 -53.62 9.71
N ASP A 682 7.27 -53.80 11.02
CA ASP A 682 7.25 -55.13 11.65
C ASP A 682 6.01 -55.94 11.25
N LEU A 683 4.85 -55.31 11.17
CA LEU A 683 3.61 -55.94 10.68
C LEU A 683 3.68 -56.28 9.18
N ALA A 684 4.24 -55.41 8.35
CA ALA A 684 4.48 -55.67 6.92
C ALA A 684 5.48 -56.82 6.71
N ASN A 685 6.55 -56.89 7.51
CA ASN A 685 7.52 -57.97 7.51
C ASN A 685 6.92 -59.31 8.01
N LEU A 686 6.02 -59.27 9.00
CA LEU A 686 5.32 -60.44 9.52
C LEU A 686 4.34 -61.06 8.50
N VAL A 687 3.66 -60.22 7.71
CA VAL A 687 2.91 -60.69 6.53
C VAL A 687 3.88 -61.21 5.47
N GLY A 688 4.96 -60.47 5.19
CA GLY A 688 6.05 -60.89 4.32
C GLY A 688 5.54 -61.39 2.98
N GLU A 689 5.91 -62.64 2.64
CA GLU A 689 5.52 -63.29 1.39
C GLU A 689 4.09 -63.86 1.35
N LEU A 690 3.28 -63.74 2.42
CA LEU A 690 1.89 -64.16 2.39
C LEU A 690 1.09 -63.32 1.38
N GLU A 691 0.23 -63.99 0.60
CA GLU A 691 -0.69 -63.40 -0.39
C GLU A 691 -1.90 -62.71 0.27
N ILE A 692 -1.67 -61.90 1.30
CA ILE A 692 -2.72 -61.05 1.89
C ILE A 692 -2.82 -59.79 1.05
N HIS A 693 -3.98 -59.57 0.45
CA HIS A 693 -4.22 -58.42 -0.41
C HIS A 693 -4.26 -57.13 0.42
N TYR A 694 -3.78 -56.01 -0.12
CA TYR A 694 -3.65 -54.74 0.62
C TYR A 694 -4.96 -54.29 1.27
N LYS A 695 -6.10 -54.51 0.61
CA LYS A 695 -7.45 -54.21 1.15
C LYS A 695 -7.82 -54.94 2.45
N VAL A 696 -7.03 -55.94 2.83
CA VAL A 696 -7.15 -56.75 4.04
C VAL A 696 -5.94 -56.51 4.97
N ALA A 697 -4.72 -56.45 4.42
CA ALA A 697 -3.51 -56.22 5.19
C ALA A 697 -3.47 -54.81 5.85
N ILE A 698 -3.81 -53.76 5.10
CA ILE A 698 -3.79 -52.37 5.58
C ILE A 698 -4.76 -52.13 6.77
N PRO A 699 -6.06 -52.50 6.71
CA PRO A 699 -6.94 -52.32 7.86
C PRO A 699 -6.50 -53.18 9.06
N MET A 700 -6.06 -54.42 8.82
CA MET A 700 -5.49 -55.29 9.86
C MET A 700 -4.30 -54.62 10.57
N PHE A 701 -3.40 -53.95 9.84
CA PHE A 701 -2.28 -53.23 10.43
C PHE A 701 -2.72 -52.06 11.30
N PHE A 702 -3.64 -51.20 10.82
CA PHE A 702 -4.15 -50.09 11.63
C PHE A 702 -4.83 -50.56 12.92
N MET A 703 -5.65 -51.61 12.83
CA MET A 703 -6.35 -52.21 13.97
C MET A 703 -5.42 -52.93 14.96
N ALA A 704 -4.24 -53.36 14.51
CA ALA A 704 -3.18 -53.91 15.35
C ALA A 704 -2.33 -52.80 16.01
N MET A 705 -2.00 -51.73 15.30
CA MET A 705 -1.14 -50.65 15.80
C MET A 705 -1.76 -49.85 16.94
N ASP A 706 -3.01 -49.40 16.82
CA ASP A 706 -3.68 -48.61 17.87
C ASP A 706 -5.21 -48.79 17.86
N SER A 707 -5.87 -48.35 18.93
CA SER A 707 -7.31 -48.34 19.08
C SER A 707 -7.99 -47.37 18.12
N MET A 708 -9.13 -47.78 17.53
CA MET A 708 -9.92 -46.90 16.64
C MET A 708 -10.40 -45.58 17.28
N LYS A 709 -10.34 -45.46 18.62
CA LYS A 709 -10.68 -44.23 19.36
C LYS A 709 -9.54 -43.20 19.38
N ASN A 710 -8.32 -43.61 19.02
CA ASN A 710 -7.12 -42.79 19.04
C ASN A 710 -6.74 -42.26 17.65
N PHE A 711 -7.35 -42.77 16.57
CA PHE A 711 -7.17 -42.25 15.21
C PHE A 711 -7.72 -40.82 15.08
N ASP A 712 -7.17 -40.02 14.17
CA ASP A 712 -7.67 -38.67 13.90
C ASP A 712 -8.93 -38.74 13.01
N PRO A 713 -10.01 -38.00 13.34
CA PRO A 713 -11.25 -38.05 12.58
C PRO A 713 -11.24 -37.27 11.26
N VAL A 714 -10.16 -36.61 10.86
CA VAL A 714 -10.13 -35.69 9.71
C VAL A 714 -10.59 -36.31 8.38
N LEU A 715 -10.38 -37.61 8.15
CA LEU A 715 -10.81 -38.28 6.91
C LEU A 715 -12.27 -38.80 6.95
N ASN A 716 -12.96 -38.74 8.09
CA ASN A 716 -14.31 -39.32 8.25
C ASN A 716 -15.40 -38.58 7.45
N SER A 717 -15.15 -37.34 7.05
CA SER A 717 -16.03 -36.54 6.19
C SER A 717 -15.70 -36.66 4.68
N MET A 718 -14.84 -37.60 4.29
CA MET A 718 -14.51 -37.89 2.89
C MET A 718 -15.76 -38.21 2.06
N VAL A 719 -15.85 -37.62 0.87
CA VAL A 719 -16.95 -37.85 -0.06
C VAL A 719 -16.67 -39.12 -0.88
N TYR A 720 -17.51 -40.15 -0.68
CA TYR A 720 -17.41 -41.44 -1.37
C TYR A 720 -18.70 -41.84 -2.10
N LYS A 721 -18.56 -42.20 -3.38
CA LYS A 721 -19.61 -42.86 -4.18
C LYS A 721 -19.05 -44.03 -4.97
N GLU A 722 -19.92 -44.96 -5.36
CA GLU A 722 -19.56 -46.03 -6.29
C GLU A 722 -19.79 -45.57 -7.74
N ASN A 723 -18.81 -45.83 -8.62
CA ASN A 723 -18.93 -45.85 -10.08
C ASN A 723 -19.81 -44.75 -10.71
N GLN A 724 -19.40 -43.49 -10.59
CA GLN A 724 -19.95 -42.36 -11.35
C GLN A 724 -18.87 -41.72 -12.24
N PRO A 725 -19.18 -41.28 -13.48
CA PRO A 725 -18.23 -40.57 -14.33
C PRO A 725 -17.93 -39.16 -13.78
N ASN A 726 -16.70 -38.69 -14.00
CA ASN A 726 -16.18 -37.39 -13.53
C ASN A 726 -17.08 -36.20 -13.90
N ASN A 727 -17.97 -35.78 -13.00
CA ASN A 727 -18.85 -34.63 -13.17
C ASN A 727 -18.51 -33.54 -12.14
N SER A 728 -18.46 -32.27 -12.55
CA SER A 728 -18.07 -31.16 -11.67
C SER A 728 -19.03 -30.97 -10.49
N THR A 729 -20.30 -31.40 -10.62
CA THR A 729 -21.29 -31.41 -9.54
C THR A 729 -21.09 -32.51 -8.49
N PHE A 730 -20.08 -33.38 -8.64
CA PHE A 730 -19.73 -34.39 -7.63
C PHE A 730 -18.61 -33.94 -6.69
N TYR A 731 -17.65 -33.16 -7.19
CA TYR A 731 -16.54 -32.67 -6.38
C TYR A 731 -17.04 -31.68 -5.31
N SER A 732 -16.44 -31.76 -4.11
CA SER A 732 -16.62 -30.77 -3.05
C SER A 732 -15.26 -30.32 -2.53
N ALA A 733 -15.06 -29.00 -2.45
CA ALA A 733 -13.87 -28.40 -1.85
C ALA A 733 -13.90 -28.40 -0.32
N GLU A 734 -15.05 -28.65 0.31
CA GLU A 734 -15.22 -28.72 1.77
C GLU A 734 -14.86 -30.09 2.35
N ALA A 735 -14.88 -31.14 1.51
CA ALA A 735 -14.50 -32.49 1.91
C ALA A 735 -12.97 -32.60 2.10
N PRO A 736 -12.46 -33.44 3.02
CA PRO A 736 -11.01 -33.66 3.21
C PRO A 736 -10.39 -34.46 2.04
N ALA A 737 -11.19 -35.35 1.46
CA ALA A 737 -10.86 -36.11 0.26
C ALA A 737 -12.14 -36.44 -0.54
N VAL A 738 -11.99 -36.77 -1.83
CA VAL A 738 -13.10 -37.10 -2.74
C VAL A 738 -12.73 -38.30 -3.61
N ARG A 739 -13.60 -39.32 -3.70
CA ARG A 739 -13.44 -40.51 -4.54
C ARG A 739 -14.78 -41.00 -5.14
N PRO A 740 -14.82 -41.48 -6.40
CA PRO A 740 -13.75 -41.51 -7.39
C PRO A 740 -13.62 -40.23 -8.21
N TRP A 741 -12.39 -39.92 -8.62
CA TRP A 741 -12.09 -38.97 -9.67
C TRP A 741 -10.81 -39.42 -10.41
N THR A 742 -10.98 -40.16 -11.51
CA THR A 742 -9.86 -40.72 -12.27
C THR A 742 -9.32 -39.71 -13.28
N VAL A 743 -8.00 -39.48 -13.34
CA VAL A 743 -7.39 -38.61 -14.36
C VAL A 743 -6.65 -39.47 -15.39
N SER A 744 -7.11 -39.48 -16.65
CA SER A 744 -6.50 -40.24 -17.75
C SER A 744 -5.83 -39.39 -18.83
N SER A 745 -6.00 -38.07 -18.75
CA SER A 745 -5.43 -37.10 -19.69
C SER A 745 -5.28 -35.70 -19.10
N GLU A 746 -4.40 -34.90 -19.70
CA GLU A 746 -4.20 -33.47 -19.44
C GLU A 746 -5.53 -32.67 -19.41
N GLN A 747 -6.48 -32.97 -20.30
CA GLN A 747 -7.78 -32.30 -20.32
C GLN A 747 -8.64 -32.60 -19.08
N GLU A 748 -8.54 -33.82 -18.53
CA GLU A 748 -9.19 -34.20 -17.27
C GLU A 748 -8.45 -33.63 -16.06
N PHE A 749 -7.13 -33.48 -16.13
CA PHE A 749 -6.34 -32.79 -15.11
C PHE A 749 -6.71 -31.29 -15.05
N ILE A 750 -6.80 -30.62 -16.20
CA ILE A 750 -7.30 -29.23 -16.31
C ILE A 750 -8.72 -29.11 -15.75
N LYS A 751 -9.58 -30.12 -15.96
CA LYS A 751 -10.93 -30.17 -15.38
C LYS A 751 -10.91 -30.35 -13.85
N LEU A 752 -9.99 -31.18 -13.32
CA LEU A 752 -9.75 -31.35 -11.89
C LEU A 752 -9.30 -30.03 -11.24
N ILE A 753 -8.26 -29.40 -11.80
CA ILE A 753 -7.73 -28.13 -11.30
C ILE A 753 -8.83 -27.06 -11.24
N LYS A 754 -9.66 -26.94 -12.28
CA LYS A 754 -10.77 -25.98 -12.32
C LYS A 754 -11.87 -26.21 -11.26
N VAL A 755 -12.00 -27.41 -10.69
CA VAL A 755 -12.89 -27.64 -9.54
C VAL A 755 -12.17 -27.53 -8.20
N MET A 756 -10.89 -27.93 -8.11
CA MET A 756 -10.05 -27.72 -6.92
C MET A 756 -9.76 -26.24 -6.63
N ALA A 757 -9.80 -25.39 -7.66
CA ALA A 757 -9.66 -23.93 -7.54
C ALA A 757 -10.69 -23.27 -6.60
N ALA A 758 -11.80 -23.95 -6.27
CA ALA A 758 -12.74 -23.51 -5.26
C ALA A 758 -12.21 -23.62 -3.81
N GLY A 759 -11.11 -24.36 -3.58
CA GLY A 759 -10.44 -24.50 -2.28
C GLY A 759 -9.01 -23.94 -2.23
N ASP A 760 -8.26 -24.02 -3.33
CA ASP A 760 -7.00 -23.27 -3.53
C ASP A 760 -7.03 -22.55 -4.90
N PRO A 761 -7.40 -21.26 -4.95
CA PRO A 761 -7.50 -20.50 -6.19
C PRO A 761 -6.20 -20.45 -7.00
N LEU A 762 -5.03 -20.52 -6.36
CA LEU A 762 -3.74 -20.51 -7.04
C LEU A 762 -3.49 -21.77 -7.88
N LEU A 763 -4.30 -22.82 -7.74
CA LEU A 763 -4.24 -23.96 -8.65
C LEU A 763 -4.56 -23.55 -10.11
N MET A 764 -5.29 -22.46 -10.33
CA MET A 764 -5.50 -21.89 -11.67
C MET A 764 -4.21 -21.43 -12.37
N GLU A 765 -3.09 -21.26 -11.67
CA GLU A 765 -1.77 -21.01 -12.25
C GLU A 765 -1.18 -22.23 -13.01
N LEU A 766 -1.82 -23.40 -12.92
CA LEU A 766 -1.37 -24.66 -13.52
C LEU A 766 -2.11 -25.02 -14.83
N VAL A 767 -2.85 -24.09 -15.44
CA VAL A 767 -3.88 -24.33 -16.48
C VAL A 767 -3.84 -23.30 -17.61
#